data_AF-A0A7Y5SQJ9-F1
#
_entry.id   AF-A0A7Y5SQJ9-F1
#
_cell.length_a   1.000
_cell.length_b   1.000
_cell.length_c   1.000
_cell.angle_alpha   90.00
_cell.angle_beta   90.00
_cell.angle_gamma   90.00
#
_symmetry.space_group_name_H-M   'P 1'
#
loop_
_entity.id
_entity.type
_entity.pdbx_description
1 polymer ?
#
loop_
_entity_poly.entity_id
_entity_poly.type
_entity_poly.pdbx_seq_one_letter_code
_entity_poly.pdbx_strand_id
1 'polypeptide(L)'
;MARRSHRRRRMQKGRPPAASTSRPMAPAVARQRLLAEAKEERNPRLALERFQTALDACRTARDGAAFETGARSMWDVPEGRPYLEALFGAGCSLHRLDRREEAAEQFREVLRLDANDHHFARYWLAAALMDLEEHEEAKRLLDRHEEATAVWRYAQALLAFRLGGDTDDARRLLQEAQRLDAGFVDYLLGEATVDASRPVHFGGDRHETAHAAAALFLPAWRSTSGAASWARRVLKVPLGQGAAELRFPRRELRELPRRRVRWQLGLRPLPQDTDAPQEASSWVVGIVDVDRRTLRHMTVIESELTPEIVWREVLSAFLQPLEGEPYRPARLEVSRADFCRSWKDMLAEVSVRCVWEAEPQPVGQMLDGMAELSQARRLPPLRAGADPREYPRTGDVWQADFFHMPTLISNEEIGVKRPWSVLVLDKQTRFVMTSELLRGEPTPELLDEYLLRTMAHPGLREAMRPAAVEVSDSDCFDFLKPRLGELGIACLLKDELPELYEFCERLASSYGAPEKCALAEGAGVTVEQMEAFYDAAASYFRRAPWKHVPGEIPIKVQCRDFNLGTCYAIVLGRTGVTLGLALYRDWDEVVAMLRGLRDWDEMSAYSVIFDEVAIMAPRDLYLMEREGWPIATPEAHPIVLHLEPGRQPQPPNHEELDYVQSCLGTLPDFVACGRESKTYELDTGGRRIRMRLSWTLPRQ
;
A
#
# COMPACT_ATOMS: atom_id res chain seq x y z
N MET A 1 22.63 -55.10 69.36
CA MET A 1 23.85 -55.11 70.21
C MET A 1 24.94 -54.33 69.50
N ALA A 2 25.23 -53.12 69.98
CA ALA A 2 26.19 -52.19 69.37
C ALA A 2 27.62 -52.46 69.85
N ARG A 3 28.60 -52.46 68.94
CA ARG A 3 30.03 -52.36 69.26
C ARG A 3 30.59 -51.02 68.79
N ARG A 4 31.16 -50.30 69.75
CA ARG A 4 31.91 -49.03 69.63
C ARG A 4 33.27 -49.27 68.95
N SER A 5 33.79 -48.25 68.25
CA SER A 5 35.19 -47.78 68.39
C SER A 5 35.35 -46.39 67.74
N HIS A 6 35.48 -45.34 68.54
CA HIS A 6 36.70 -44.53 68.73
C HIS A 6 37.13 -43.65 67.53
N ARG A 7 36.57 -42.42 67.46
CA ARG A 7 37.12 -41.32 66.64
C ARG A 7 38.08 -40.48 67.49
N ARG A 8 39.37 -40.49 67.15
CA ARG A 8 40.38 -39.52 67.61
C ARG A 8 40.20 -38.19 66.86
N ARG A 9 40.10 -37.09 67.61
CA ARG A 9 40.21 -35.71 67.12
C ARG A 9 41.63 -35.47 66.57
N ARG A 10 41.75 -34.95 65.36
CA ARG A 10 42.97 -34.30 64.85
C ARG A 10 42.60 -32.85 64.49
N MET A 11 43.22 -31.90 65.19
CA MET A 11 43.11 -30.47 64.90
C MET A 11 43.64 -30.19 63.49
N GLN A 12 42.81 -29.58 62.64
CA GLN A 12 43.23 -28.98 61.37
C GLN A 12 43.43 -27.48 61.61
N LYS A 13 44.66 -27.01 61.42
CA LYS A 13 45.01 -25.58 61.42
C LYS A 13 44.22 -24.89 60.30
N GLY A 14 43.52 -23.82 60.65
CA GLY A 14 42.78 -22.98 59.71
C GLY A 14 43.72 -22.38 58.66
N ARG A 15 43.34 -22.56 57.40
CA ARG A 15 43.89 -21.83 56.24
C ARG A 15 43.11 -20.51 56.17
N PRO A 16 43.76 -19.34 56.08
CA PRO A 16 43.03 -18.08 55.93
C PRO A 16 42.29 -18.07 54.57
N PRO A 17 41.15 -17.38 54.46
CA PRO A 17 40.46 -17.25 53.18
C PRO A 17 41.37 -16.49 52.21
N ALA A 18 41.64 -17.10 51.06
CA ALA A 18 42.28 -16.41 49.96
C ALA A 18 41.35 -15.27 49.53
N ALA A 19 41.72 -14.03 49.83
CA ALA A 19 41.14 -12.87 49.21
C ALA A 19 41.29 -13.03 47.69
N SER A 20 40.18 -13.23 46.98
CA SER A 20 40.13 -13.16 45.53
C SER A 20 40.34 -11.70 45.14
N THR A 21 41.60 -11.28 45.12
CA THR A 21 42.02 -10.07 44.43
C THR A 21 41.79 -10.34 42.94
N SER A 22 40.66 -9.88 42.42
CA SER A 22 40.42 -9.81 40.99
C SER A 22 41.57 -9.02 40.37
N ARG A 23 42.45 -9.71 39.66
CA ARG A 23 43.50 -9.07 38.86
C ARG A 23 42.83 -8.00 38.00
N PRO A 24 43.29 -6.73 37.99
CA PRO A 24 42.72 -5.72 37.10
C PRO A 24 42.79 -6.25 35.67
N MET A 25 41.64 -6.31 35.02
CA MET A 25 41.51 -6.81 33.65
C MET A 25 42.40 -5.98 32.74
N ALA A 26 43.15 -6.62 31.85
CA ALA A 26 44.02 -5.89 30.91
C ALA A 26 43.18 -4.87 30.11
N PRO A 27 43.64 -3.62 29.91
CA PRO A 27 42.84 -2.56 29.28
C PRO A 27 42.27 -2.92 27.89
N ALA A 28 42.94 -3.78 27.13
CA ALA A 28 42.42 -4.31 25.86
C ALA A 28 41.21 -5.23 26.04
N VAL A 29 41.24 -6.12 27.04
CA VAL A 29 40.14 -7.04 27.37
C VAL A 29 38.95 -6.26 27.94
N ALA A 30 39.21 -5.20 28.71
CA ALA A 30 38.17 -4.30 29.20
C ALA A 30 37.40 -3.61 28.06
N ARG A 31 38.11 -3.09 27.05
CA ARG A 31 37.50 -2.47 25.87
C ARG A 31 36.68 -3.47 25.04
N GLN A 32 37.21 -4.67 24.79
CA GLN A 32 36.48 -5.71 24.08
C GLN A 32 35.19 -6.12 24.80
N ARG A 33 35.23 -6.22 26.13
CA ARG A 33 34.05 -6.54 26.93
C ARG A 33 32.98 -5.45 26.85
N LEU A 34 33.36 -4.18 27.00
CA LEU A 34 32.42 -3.05 26.86
C LEU A 34 31.76 -3.04 25.48
N LEU A 35 32.53 -3.34 24.43
CA LEU A 35 32.02 -3.41 23.07
C LEU A 35 31.07 -4.58 22.85
N ALA A 36 31.36 -5.76 23.41
CA ALA A 36 30.46 -6.90 23.37
C ALA A 36 29.14 -6.62 24.11
N GLU A 37 29.22 -6.04 25.32
CA GLU A 37 28.05 -5.64 26.12
C GLU A 37 27.21 -4.55 25.41
N ALA A 38 27.84 -3.67 24.62
CA ALA A 38 27.14 -2.69 23.80
C ALA A 38 26.39 -3.33 22.62
N LYS A 39 27.00 -4.30 21.93
CA LYS A 39 26.39 -5.01 20.78
C LYS A 39 25.21 -5.89 21.17
N GLU A 40 25.25 -6.48 22.37
CA GLU A 40 24.16 -7.32 22.88
C GLU A 40 22.97 -6.50 23.41
N GLU A 41 23.14 -5.19 23.61
CA GLU A 41 22.09 -4.32 24.09
C GLU A 41 21.02 -4.06 23.02
N ARG A 42 19.79 -4.50 23.30
CA ARG A 42 18.66 -4.37 22.36
C ARG A 42 18.00 -3.01 22.45
N ASN A 43 18.07 -2.32 23.60
CA ASN A 43 17.53 -0.99 23.74
C ASN A 43 18.48 0.04 23.09
N PRO A 44 18.07 0.78 22.05
CA PRO A 44 18.96 1.66 21.31
C PRO A 44 19.49 2.83 22.15
N ARG A 45 18.78 3.28 23.20
CA ARG A 45 19.28 4.33 24.11
C ARG A 45 20.43 3.81 24.97
N LEU A 46 20.23 2.65 25.60
CA LEU A 46 21.26 2.02 26.42
C LEU A 46 22.45 1.55 25.58
N ALA A 47 22.19 1.06 24.36
CA ALA A 47 23.23 0.70 23.41
C ALA A 47 24.11 1.91 23.09
N LEU A 48 23.51 3.07 22.79
CA LEU A 48 24.23 4.31 22.55
C LEU A 48 25.12 4.71 23.74
N GLU A 49 24.60 4.70 24.96
CA GLU A 49 25.37 5.02 26.17
C GLU A 49 26.56 4.06 26.36
N ARG A 50 26.36 2.76 26.10
CA ARG A 50 27.43 1.76 26.17
C ARG A 50 28.48 1.95 25.07
N PHE A 51 28.06 2.24 23.84
CA PHE A 51 29.00 2.56 22.76
C PHE A 51 29.79 3.84 23.04
N GLN A 52 29.16 4.87 23.61
CA GLN A 52 29.85 6.09 24.06
C GLN A 52 30.89 5.79 25.14
N THR A 53 30.54 4.94 26.12
CA THR A 53 31.49 4.47 27.15
C THR A 53 32.66 3.71 26.53
N ALA A 54 32.39 2.85 25.55
CA ALA A 54 33.43 2.12 24.81
C ALA A 54 34.33 3.06 23.99
N LEU A 55 33.76 4.11 23.39
CA LEU A 55 34.50 5.14 22.66
C LEU A 55 35.45 5.91 23.57
N ASP A 56 34.99 6.34 24.74
CA ASP A 56 35.83 7.09 25.68
C ASP A 56 36.98 6.23 26.23
N ALA A 57 36.72 4.93 26.48
CA ALA A 57 37.76 3.97 26.82
C ALA A 57 38.78 3.78 25.69
N CYS A 58 38.34 3.80 24.43
CA CYS A 58 39.22 3.72 23.26
C CYS A 58 40.02 5.02 23.05
N ARG A 59 39.42 6.20 23.23
CA ARG A 59 40.09 7.52 23.13
C ARG A 59 41.19 7.66 24.17
N THR A 60 40.91 7.28 25.41
CA THR A 60 41.91 7.31 26.51
C THR A 60 43.12 6.43 26.19
N ALA A 61 42.91 5.29 25.53
CA ALA A 61 43.99 4.42 25.09
C ALA A 61 44.76 5.00 23.89
N ARG A 62 44.06 5.70 22.98
CA ARG A 62 44.66 6.38 21.81
C ARG A 62 45.57 7.53 22.23
N ASP A 63 45.17 8.32 23.23
CA ASP A 63 45.96 9.45 23.71
C ASP A 63 47.17 8.98 24.54
N GLY A 64 47.12 7.76 25.09
CA GLY A 64 48.24 7.11 25.80
C GLY A 64 49.20 6.31 24.92
N ALA A 65 48.82 5.97 23.68
CA ALA A 65 49.63 5.23 22.72
C ALA A 65 49.93 6.14 21.52
N ALA A 66 51.13 6.69 21.45
CA ALA A 66 51.59 7.42 20.27
C ALA A 66 51.47 6.51 19.04
N PHE A 67 50.44 6.71 18.22
CA PHE A 67 50.19 5.91 17.02
C PHE A 67 51.37 6.06 16.06
N GLU A 68 52.00 4.94 15.71
CA GLU A 68 53.09 4.90 14.73
C GLU A 68 52.59 5.43 13.38
N THR A 69 53.12 6.60 13.00
CA THR A 69 52.91 7.27 11.72
C THR A 69 53.43 6.39 10.59
N GLY A 70 52.52 5.61 10.00
CA GLY A 70 52.77 4.76 8.83
C GLY A 70 51.53 4.02 8.31
N ALA A 71 50.49 3.83 9.14
CA ALA A 71 49.23 3.20 8.72
C ALA A 71 48.42 4.14 7.81
N ARG A 72 47.97 3.62 6.65
CA ARG A 72 47.09 4.35 5.71
C ARG A 72 45.62 4.34 6.15
N SER A 73 45.17 3.37 6.96
CA SER A 73 43.81 3.26 7.51
C SER A 73 43.84 2.93 9.02
N MET A 74 42.86 3.44 9.77
CA MET A 74 42.69 3.11 11.19
C MET A 74 42.30 1.64 11.41
N TRP A 75 41.75 0.97 10.39
CA TRP A 75 41.40 -0.45 10.43
C TRP A 75 42.62 -1.38 10.52
N ASP A 76 43.75 -0.95 9.97
CA ASP A 76 44.99 -1.74 9.94
C ASP A 76 45.67 -1.81 11.31
N VAL A 77 45.27 -0.93 12.25
CA VAL A 77 45.82 -0.88 13.60
C VAL A 77 44.93 -1.66 14.57
N PRO A 78 45.47 -2.62 15.36
CA PRO A 78 44.67 -3.42 16.30
C PRO A 78 43.83 -2.60 17.28
N GLU A 79 44.37 -1.47 17.76
CA GLU A 79 43.68 -0.54 18.65
C GLU A 79 42.60 0.29 17.96
N GLY A 80 42.68 0.44 16.63
CA GLY A 80 41.74 1.22 15.83
C GLY A 80 40.43 0.50 15.52
N ARG A 81 40.45 -0.83 15.38
CA ARG A 81 39.24 -1.61 15.06
C ARG A 81 38.13 -1.50 16.12
N PRO A 82 38.41 -1.66 17.44
CA PRO A 82 37.38 -1.45 18.46
C PRO A 82 36.83 -0.03 18.50
N TYR A 83 37.64 0.97 18.14
CA TYR A 83 37.22 2.37 18.05
C TYR A 83 36.27 2.60 16.88
N LEU A 84 36.64 2.13 15.68
CA LEU A 84 35.77 2.18 14.48
C LEU A 84 34.45 1.44 14.71
N GLU A 85 34.51 0.27 15.35
CA GLU A 85 33.32 -0.52 15.64
C GLU A 85 32.41 0.13 16.68
N ALA A 86 32.99 0.80 17.69
CA ALA A 86 32.21 1.58 18.65
C ALA A 86 31.59 2.84 18.01
N LEU A 87 32.30 3.52 17.09
CA LEU A 87 31.77 4.67 16.34
C LEU A 87 30.60 4.24 15.45
N PHE A 88 30.78 3.16 14.70
CA PHE A 88 29.75 2.61 13.84
C PHE A 88 28.53 2.16 14.65
N GLY A 89 28.74 1.43 15.76
CA GLY A 89 27.66 1.02 16.66
C GLY A 89 26.89 2.19 17.28
N ALA A 90 27.59 3.28 17.65
CA ALA A 90 26.95 4.51 18.10
C ALA A 90 26.11 5.15 16.98
N GLY A 91 26.63 5.23 15.75
CA GLY A 91 25.90 5.72 14.57
C GLY A 91 24.63 4.91 14.30
N CYS A 92 24.71 3.58 14.32
CA CYS A 92 23.54 2.70 14.15
C CYS A 92 22.50 2.90 15.27
N SER A 93 22.96 3.11 16.52
CA SER A 93 22.08 3.37 17.65
C SER A 93 21.38 4.72 17.51
N LEU A 94 22.11 5.77 17.11
CA LEU A 94 21.54 7.09 16.80
C LEU A 94 20.51 7.01 15.67
N HIS A 95 20.79 6.24 14.62
CA HIS A 95 19.83 5.99 13.54
C HIS A 95 18.56 5.31 14.07
N ARG A 96 18.65 4.26 14.91
CA ARG A 96 17.46 3.64 15.52
C ARG A 96 16.67 4.58 16.45
N LEU A 97 17.32 5.62 16.96
CA LEU A 97 16.72 6.68 17.78
C LEU A 97 16.16 7.85 16.97
N ASP A 98 16.20 7.77 15.65
CA ASP A 98 15.78 8.83 14.72
C ASP A 98 16.63 10.12 14.78
N ARG A 99 17.84 10.03 15.36
CA ARG A 99 18.81 11.14 15.45
C ARG A 99 19.69 11.15 14.20
N ARG A 100 19.08 11.48 13.06
CA ARG A 100 19.69 11.33 11.72
C ARG A 100 20.93 12.21 11.51
N GLU A 101 20.94 13.47 11.97
CA GLU A 101 22.11 14.33 11.83
C GLU A 101 23.33 13.76 12.57
N GLU A 102 23.14 13.41 13.85
CA GLU A 102 24.21 12.86 14.68
C GLU A 102 24.69 11.49 14.18
N ALA A 103 23.77 10.65 13.66
CA ALA A 103 24.14 9.40 13.02
C ALA A 103 25.02 9.64 11.78
N ALA A 104 24.64 10.59 10.92
CA ALA A 104 25.42 10.96 9.74
C ALA A 104 26.83 11.44 10.11
N GLU A 105 26.97 12.23 11.18
CA GLU A 105 28.29 12.62 11.70
C GLU A 105 29.17 11.41 12.08
N GLN A 106 28.61 10.41 12.77
CA GLN A 106 29.36 9.21 13.12
C GLN A 106 29.80 8.44 11.87
N PHE A 107 28.92 8.27 10.87
CA PHE A 107 29.26 7.54 9.65
C PHE A 107 30.28 8.29 8.79
N ARG A 108 30.21 9.62 8.70
CA ARG A 108 31.25 10.44 8.05
C ARG A 108 32.61 10.21 8.71
N GLU A 109 32.67 10.18 10.04
CA GLU A 109 33.91 9.94 10.77
C GLU A 109 34.45 8.52 10.54
N VAL A 110 33.57 7.50 10.52
CA VAL A 110 33.97 6.13 10.17
C VAL A 110 34.60 6.08 8.77
N LEU A 111 33.96 6.66 7.76
CA LEU A 111 34.47 6.68 6.37
C LEU A 111 35.76 7.51 6.22
N ARG A 112 35.94 8.56 7.03
CA ARG A 112 37.18 9.35 7.07
C ARG A 112 38.34 8.54 7.63
N LEU A 113 38.08 7.69 8.62
CA LEU A 113 39.08 6.89 9.32
C LEU A 113 39.35 5.54 8.65
N ASP A 114 38.37 5.01 7.90
CA ASP A 114 38.45 3.77 7.14
C ASP A 114 37.90 3.95 5.72
N ALA A 115 38.78 4.33 4.80
CA ALA A 115 38.42 4.56 3.40
C ALA A 115 37.98 3.29 2.65
N ASN A 116 38.32 2.10 3.16
CA ASN A 116 37.91 0.81 2.59
C ASN A 116 36.49 0.40 3.02
N ASP A 117 35.88 1.15 3.94
CA ASP A 117 34.51 0.98 4.40
C ASP A 117 34.17 -0.47 4.82
N HIS A 118 34.97 -1.03 5.74
CA HIS A 118 34.78 -2.41 6.20
C HIS A 118 33.45 -2.63 6.94
N HIS A 119 32.86 -1.56 7.47
CA HIS A 119 31.57 -1.58 8.14
C HIS A 119 30.38 -1.31 7.21
N PHE A 120 30.62 -1.05 5.92
CA PHE A 120 29.56 -0.66 4.98
C PHE A 120 28.80 0.61 5.44
N ALA A 121 29.50 1.52 6.13
CA ALA A 121 29.00 2.78 6.65
C ALA A 121 28.48 3.71 5.54
N ARG A 122 28.91 3.54 4.28
CA ARG A 122 28.39 4.32 3.15
C ARG A 122 26.88 4.15 2.94
N TYR A 123 26.32 2.96 3.14
CA TYR A 123 24.86 2.75 2.99
C TYR A 123 24.09 3.45 4.11
N TRP A 124 24.62 3.40 5.33
CA TRP A 124 24.03 4.08 6.48
C TRP A 124 24.09 5.60 6.34
N LEU A 125 25.22 6.14 5.85
CA LEU A 125 25.35 7.56 5.56
C LEU A 125 24.40 7.96 4.42
N ALA A 126 24.33 7.19 3.34
CA ALA A 126 23.40 7.45 2.24
C ALA A 126 21.95 7.50 2.73
N ALA A 127 21.52 6.51 3.52
CA ALA A 127 20.19 6.49 4.11
C ALA A 127 19.92 7.70 5.01
N ALA A 128 20.87 8.07 5.87
CA ALA A 128 20.73 9.25 6.72
C ALA A 128 20.63 10.55 5.90
N LEU A 129 21.44 10.72 4.85
CA LEU A 129 21.39 11.89 3.97
C LEU A 129 20.08 11.96 3.19
N MET A 130 19.53 10.81 2.77
CA MET A 130 18.23 10.74 2.10
C MET A 130 17.09 11.08 3.06
N ASP A 131 17.14 10.64 4.32
CA ASP A 131 16.14 11.01 5.34
C ASP A 131 16.22 12.50 5.72
N LEU A 132 17.42 13.09 5.70
CA LEU A 132 17.67 14.52 5.93
C LEU A 132 17.43 15.40 4.71
N GLU A 133 17.14 14.81 3.55
CA GLU A 133 16.97 15.52 2.26
C GLU A 133 18.23 16.30 1.82
N GLU A 134 19.41 15.89 2.27
CA GLU A 134 20.72 16.47 1.93
C GLU A 134 21.21 15.97 0.56
N HIS A 135 20.44 16.28 -0.49
CA HIS A 135 20.57 15.71 -1.84
C HIS A 135 21.95 15.91 -2.47
N GLU A 136 22.58 17.06 -2.25
CA GLU A 136 23.89 17.38 -2.81
C GLU A 136 25.01 16.52 -2.22
N GLU A 137 24.97 16.26 -0.91
CA GLU A 137 25.94 15.38 -0.27
C GLU A 137 25.66 13.91 -0.62
N ALA A 138 24.38 13.52 -0.63
CA ALA A 138 23.97 12.18 -1.06
C ALA A 138 24.49 11.89 -2.48
N LYS A 139 24.35 12.82 -3.42
CA LYS A 139 24.88 12.70 -4.78
C LYS A 139 26.40 12.48 -4.78
N ARG A 140 27.16 13.33 -4.08
CA ARG A 140 28.63 13.20 -4.01
C ARG A 140 29.08 11.87 -3.40
N LEU A 141 28.34 11.37 -2.41
CA LEU A 141 28.61 10.07 -1.79
C LEU A 141 28.38 8.94 -2.79
N LEU A 142 27.23 8.95 -3.48
CA LEU A 142 26.87 7.95 -4.49
C LEU A 142 27.88 7.93 -5.64
N ASP A 143 28.27 9.10 -6.15
CA ASP A 143 29.24 9.25 -7.25
C ASP A 143 30.65 8.78 -6.85
N ARG A 144 31.07 9.07 -5.60
CA ARG A 144 32.41 8.67 -5.11
C ARG A 144 32.53 7.17 -4.93
N HIS A 145 31.45 6.52 -4.52
CA HIS A 145 31.40 5.08 -4.23
C HIS A 145 30.53 4.35 -5.25
N GLU A 146 30.67 4.69 -6.54
CA GLU A 146 29.89 4.07 -7.61
C GLU A 146 30.07 2.54 -7.61
N GLU A 147 28.96 1.82 -7.58
CA GLU A 147 28.92 0.37 -7.63
C GLU A 147 27.67 -0.15 -8.35
N ALA A 148 27.79 -1.31 -9.00
CA ALA A 148 26.69 -1.95 -9.72
C ALA A 148 25.87 -2.89 -8.81
N THR A 149 25.43 -2.38 -7.64
CA THR A 149 24.56 -3.13 -6.73
C THR A 149 23.12 -2.61 -6.79
N ALA A 150 22.13 -3.48 -6.58
CA ALA A 150 20.73 -3.08 -6.61
C ALA A 150 20.43 -1.97 -5.59
N VAL A 151 20.98 -2.09 -4.37
CA VAL A 151 20.81 -1.10 -3.29
C VAL A 151 21.28 0.28 -3.71
N TRP A 152 22.47 0.36 -4.32
CA TRP A 152 23.02 1.65 -4.79
C TRP A 152 22.18 2.23 -5.92
N ARG A 153 21.70 1.39 -6.85
CA ARG A 153 20.85 1.84 -7.95
C ARG A 153 19.46 2.29 -7.48
N TYR A 154 18.87 1.67 -6.46
CA TYR A 154 17.65 2.19 -5.84
C TYR A 154 17.89 3.54 -5.16
N ALA A 155 19.01 3.73 -4.46
CA ALA A 155 19.34 5.02 -3.85
C ALA A 155 19.51 6.12 -4.91
N GLN A 156 20.23 5.83 -6.00
CA GLN A 156 20.39 6.75 -7.13
C GLN A 156 19.06 7.03 -7.83
N ALA A 157 18.23 6.02 -8.06
CA ALA A 157 16.91 6.19 -8.67
C ALA A 157 16.01 7.12 -7.86
N LEU A 158 15.96 6.93 -6.53
CA LEU A 158 15.20 7.82 -5.64
C LEU A 158 15.76 9.25 -5.67
N LEU A 159 17.09 9.42 -5.61
CA LEU A 159 17.71 10.73 -5.65
C LEU A 159 17.44 11.45 -6.98
N ALA A 160 17.55 10.74 -8.11
CA ALA A 160 17.22 11.26 -9.43
C ALA A 160 15.75 11.67 -9.52
N PHE A 161 14.84 10.85 -8.96
CA PHE A 161 13.42 11.16 -8.88
C PHE A 161 13.14 12.40 -8.01
N ARG A 162 13.80 12.56 -6.87
CA ARG A 162 13.64 13.76 -6.03
C ARG A 162 14.13 15.03 -6.72
N LEU A 163 15.21 14.94 -7.50
CA LEU A 163 15.83 16.09 -8.17
C LEU A 163 15.13 16.48 -9.47
N GLY A 164 14.61 15.51 -10.23
CA GLY A 164 14.08 15.73 -11.58
C GLY A 164 12.68 15.17 -11.83
N GLY A 165 12.07 14.48 -10.88
CA GLY A 165 10.82 13.76 -11.07
C GLY A 165 10.98 12.53 -11.97
N ASP A 166 9.92 12.21 -12.71
CA ASP A 166 9.88 11.07 -13.61
C ASP A 166 10.64 11.34 -14.92
N THR A 167 11.97 11.20 -14.86
CA THR A 167 12.88 11.38 -16.00
C THR A 167 13.35 10.03 -16.55
N ASP A 168 13.81 10.02 -17.81
CA ASP A 168 14.37 8.82 -18.43
C ASP A 168 15.57 8.24 -17.65
N ASP A 169 16.37 9.11 -17.03
CA ASP A 169 17.49 8.68 -16.20
C ASP A 169 17.02 8.01 -14.89
N ALA A 170 16.04 8.62 -14.19
CA ALA A 170 15.45 8.02 -13.00
C ALA A 170 14.78 6.66 -13.30
N ARG A 171 14.05 6.56 -14.42
CA ARG A 171 13.44 5.32 -14.90
C ARG A 171 14.49 4.26 -15.20
N ARG A 172 15.55 4.64 -15.92
CA ARG A 172 16.66 3.74 -16.28
C ARG A 172 17.33 3.17 -15.03
N LEU A 173 17.65 4.03 -14.05
CA LEU A 173 18.27 3.63 -12.79
C LEU A 173 17.38 2.66 -12.00
N LEU A 174 16.07 2.95 -11.93
CA LEU A 174 15.11 2.09 -11.23
C LEU A 174 14.98 0.72 -11.91
N GLN A 175 14.86 0.68 -13.23
CA GLN A 175 14.79 -0.57 -13.98
C GLN A 175 16.10 -1.38 -13.88
N GLU A 176 17.25 -0.71 -13.84
CA GLU A 176 18.53 -1.37 -13.62
C GLU A 176 18.63 -1.96 -12.21
N ALA A 177 18.15 -1.24 -11.19
CA ALA A 177 18.06 -1.74 -9.82
C ALA A 177 17.25 -3.04 -9.75
N GLN A 178 16.06 -3.06 -10.37
CA GLN A 178 15.20 -4.26 -10.38
C GLN A 178 15.84 -5.44 -11.13
N ARG A 179 16.56 -5.20 -12.23
CA ARG A 179 17.29 -6.27 -12.96
C ARG A 179 18.42 -6.87 -12.12
N LEU A 180 19.08 -6.07 -11.29
CA LEU A 180 20.14 -6.54 -10.39
C LEU A 180 19.55 -7.36 -9.24
N ASP A 181 18.53 -6.82 -8.57
CA ASP A 181 17.76 -7.51 -7.53
C ASP A 181 16.37 -6.88 -7.35
N ALA A 182 15.34 -7.72 -7.49
CA ALA A 182 13.95 -7.30 -7.31
C ALA A 182 13.51 -7.35 -5.84
N GLY A 183 14.29 -7.93 -4.91
CA GLY A 183 13.85 -8.18 -3.55
C GLY A 183 13.46 -6.94 -2.75
N PHE A 184 13.98 -5.75 -3.08
CA PHE A 184 13.54 -4.50 -2.45
C PHE A 184 12.11 -4.09 -2.88
N VAL A 185 11.67 -4.47 -4.08
CA VAL A 185 10.34 -4.17 -4.60
C VAL A 185 9.26 -4.83 -3.75
N ASP A 186 9.51 -6.01 -3.19
CA ASP A 186 8.56 -6.70 -2.31
C ASP A 186 8.29 -5.92 -1.02
N TYR A 187 9.26 -5.14 -0.53
CA TYR A 187 9.10 -4.25 0.62
C TYR A 187 8.51 -2.89 0.23
N LEU A 188 8.91 -2.35 -0.92
CA LEU A 188 8.46 -1.03 -1.37
C LEU A 188 7.00 -1.06 -1.84
N LEU A 189 6.65 -2.04 -2.67
CA LEU A 189 5.39 -2.13 -3.42
C LEU A 189 4.54 -3.34 -3.06
N GLY A 190 5.10 -4.31 -2.32
CA GLY A 190 4.44 -5.52 -1.86
C GLY A 190 4.13 -5.50 -0.35
N GLU A 191 3.89 -6.68 0.21
CA GLU A 191 3.48 -6.87 1.61
C GLU A 191 4.65 -7.21 2.55
N ALA A 192 5.89 -7.27 2.05
CA ALA A 192 7.02 -7.65 2.88
C ALA A 192 7.28 -6.59 3.98
N THR A 193 7.41 -7.06 5.23
CA THR A 193 7.65 -6.20 6.38
C THR A 193 9.09 -6.30 6.87
N VAL A 194 9.65 -5.17 7.30
CA VAL A 194 11.00 -5.12 7.85
C VAL A 194 10.99 -5.67 9.27
N ASP A 195 11.64 -6.81 9.48
CA ASP A 195 11.91 -7.32 10.83
C ASP A 195 12.96 -6.43 11.52
N ALA A 196 12.52 -5.61 12.47
CA ALA A 196 13.37 -4.70 13.23
C ALA A 196 14.34 -5.41 14.19
N SER A 197 14.09 -6.69 14.52
CA SER A 197 14.97 -7.50 15.35
C SER A 197 16.16 -8.07 14.58
N ARG A 198 16.03 -8.16 13.26
CA ARG A 198 17.07 -8.66 12.37
C ARG A 198 18.16 -7.60 12.15
N PRO A 199 19.45 -7.94 12.32
CA PRO A 199 20.55 -7.01 12.03
C PRO A 199 20.60 -6.62 10.55
N VAL A 200 20.96 -5.36 10.29
CA VAL A 200 21.25 -4.87 8.93
C VAL A 200 22.65 -5.33 8.54
N HIS A 201 22.75 -6.16 7.51
CA HIS A 201 24.01 -6.71 7.03
C HIS A 201 24.09 -6.64 5.51
N PHE A 202 25.23 -6.17 4.98
CA PHE A 202 25.53 -6.10 3.56
C PHE A 202 26.66 -7.07 3.21
N GLY A 203 26.67 -7.57 1.97
CA GLY A 203 27.66 -8.55 1.49
C GLY A 203 27.29 -10.02 1.78
N GLY A 204 26.11 -10.25 2.36
CA GLY A 204 25.51 -11.56 2.54
C GLY A 204 24.76 -12.05 1.30
N ASP A 205 23.77 -12.92 1.49
CA ASP A 205 22.91 -13.37 0.39
C ASP A 205 21.94 -12.26 -0.09
N ARG A 206 21.18 -12.56 -1.17
CA ARG A 206 20.24 -11.60 -1.76
C ARG A 206 19.09 -11.22 -0.81
N HIS A 207 18.58 -12.16 -0.01
CA HIS A 207 17.50 -11.89 0.94
C HIS A 207 17.98 -11.02 2.11
N GLU A 208 19.19 -11.26 2.60
CA GLU A 208 19.84 -10.39 3.59
C GLU A 208 20.04 -8.97 3.05
N THR A 209 20.53 -8.86 1.82
CA THR A 209 20.77 -7.56 1.17
C THR A 209 19.46 -6.81 0.93
N ALA A 210 18.40 -7.49 0.49
CA ALA A 210 17.07 -6.89 0.29
C ALA A 210 16.46 -6.39 1.61
N HIS A 211 16.54 -7.19 2.68
CA HIS A 211 16.13 -6.75 4.02
C HIS A 211 16.93 -5.55 4.51
N ALA A 212 18.26 -5.56 4.35
CA ALA A 212 19.13 -4.46 4.74
C ALA A 212 18.82 -3.18 3.94
N ALA A 213 18.55 -3.30 2.64
CA ALA A 213 18.11 -2.20 1.79
C ALA A 213 16.76 -1.63 2.24
N ALA A 214 15.79 -2.51 2.53
CA ALA A 214 14.49 -2.12 3.06
C ALA A 214 14.61 -1.40 4.41
N ALA A 215 15.39 -1.96 5.34
CA ALA A 215 15.59 -1.38 6.66
C ALA A 215 16.20 0.03 6.63
N LEU A 216 17.04 0.35 5.64
CA LEU A 216 17.70 1.65 5.53
C LEU A 216 16.99 2.64 4.60
N PHE A 217 16.51 2.21 3.44
CA PHE A 217 16.05 3.12 2.38
C PHE A 217 14.53 3.20 2.24
N LEU A 218 13.77 2.22 2.76
CA LEU A 218 12.31 2.25 2.67
C LEU A 218 11.69 3.52 3.31
N PRO A 219 12.19 4.04 4.46
CA PRO A 219 11.70 5.31 5.01
C PRO A 219 11.85 6.49 4.04
N ALA A 220 13.00 6.62 3.39
CA ALA A 220 13.25 7.67 2.41
C ALA A 220 12.34 7.54 1.18
N TRP A 221 12.12 6.33 0.68
CA TRP A 221 11.20 6.07 -0.42
C TRP A 221 9.75 6.44 -0.05
N ARG A 222 9.26 5.96 1.10
CA ARG A 222 7.88 6.18 1.54
C ARG A 222 7.59 7.62 1.98
N SER A 223 8.62 8.35 2.41
CA SER A 223 8.49 9.78 2.70
C SER A 223 8.59 10.68 1.47
N THR A 224 9.00 10.13 0.32
CA THR A 224 9.05 10.87 -0.95
C THR A 224 7.71 10.77 -1.65
N SER A 225 6.97 11.87 -1.71
CA SER A 225 5.67 11.95 -2.36
C SER A 225 5.70 11.40 -3.79
N GLY A 226 4.81 10.46 -4.10
CA GLY A 226 4.68 9.88 -5.45
C GLY A 226 5.74 8.85 -5.83
N ALA A 227 6.75 8.59 -4.99
CA ALA A 227 7.87 7.71 -5.37
C ALA A 227 7.47 6.23 -5.46
N ALA A 228 6.58 5.75 -4.59
CA ALA A 228 6.14 4.35 -4.62
C ALA A 228 5.19 4.13 -5.81
N SER A 229 4.20 4.99 -6.01
CA SER A 229 3.32 4.91 -7.18
C SER A 229 4.08 5.11 -8.50
N TRP A 230 5.10 5.98 -8.52
CA TRP A 230 6.01 6.11 -9.66
C TRP A 230 6.76 4.81 -9.92
N ALA A 231 7.39 4.23 -8.89
CA ALA A 231 8.11 2.98 -9.04
C ALA A 231 7.18 1.85 -9.53
N ARG A 232 5.98 1.78 -8.97
CA ARG A 232 4.94 0.84 -9.40
C ARG A 232 4.61 0.96 -10.88
N ARG A 233 4.39 2.19 -11.36
CA ARG A 233 4.11 2.46 -12.77
C ARG A 233 5.27 2.08 -13.69
N VAL A 234 6.50 2.46 -13.33
CA VAL A 234 7.69 2.22 -14.16
C VAL A 234 8.06 0.74 -14.23
N LEU A 235 7.93 0.05 -13.10
CA LEU A 235 8.20 -1.39 -12.98
C LEU A 235 6.99 -2.26 -13.33
N LYS A 236 5.84 -1.63 -13.62
CA LYS A 236 4.57 -2.24 -14.00
C LYS A 236 4.08 -3.29 -12.98
N VAL A 237 4.25 -2.99 -11.70
CA VAL A 237 3.79 -3.84 -10.60
C VAL A 237 2.29 -3.58 -10.36
N PRO A 238 1.41 -4.59 -10.35
CA PRO A 238 -0.02 -4.40 -10.09
C PRO A 238 -0.33 -3.78 -8.71
N LEU A 239 -1.47 -3.07 -8.58
CA LEU A 239 -2.03 -2.60 -7.29
C LEU A 239 -2.94 -3.67 -6.66
N GLY A 240 -2.96 -3.75 -5.33
CA GLY A 240 -3.80 -4.73 -4.60
C GLY A 240 -3.37 -6.19 -4.82
N GLN A 241 -2.22 -6.40 -5.45
CA GLN A 241 -1.47 -7.63 -5.39
C GLN A 241 -0.28 -7.33 -4.51
N GLY A 242 -0.50 -7.37 -3.20
CA GLY A 242 0.54 -7.99 -2.41
C GLY A 242 0.95 -9.25 -3.15
N ALA A 243 2.24 -9.47 -3.24
CA ALA A 243 2.71 -10.83 -3.28
C ALA A 243 2.18 -11.55 -2.02
N ALA A 244 0.90 -11.91 -2.00
CA ALA A 244 0.64 -13.32 -2.09
C ALA A 244 1.55 -13.79 -3.23
N GLU A 245 2.76 -14.20 -2.84
CA GLU A 245 3.39 -15.32 -3.48
C GLU A 245 2.24 -16.22 -3.96
N LEU A 246 2.43 -16.87 -5.09
CA LEU A 246 1.70 -18.10 -5.38
C LEU A 246 2.02 -19.19 -4.31
N ARG A 247 2.08 -18.83 -3.03
CA ARG A 247 1.92 -19.68 -1.88
C ARG A 247 0.50 -20.19 -1.97
N PHE A 248 0.41 -21.36 -2.58
CA PHE A 248 -0.77 -22.19 -2.52
C PHE A 248 -1.29 -22.20 -1.07
N PRO A 249 -2.48 -21.60 -0.80
CA PRO A 249 -2.98 -21.39 0.55
C PRO A 249 -3.54 -22.71 1.09
N ARG A 250 -2.61 -23.64 1.39
CA ARG A 250 -2.89 -25.03 1.75
C ARG A 250 -3.79 -25.13 2.97
N ARG A 251 -3.60 -24.23 3.92
CA ARG A 251 -4.30 -24.27 5.20
C ARG A 251 -5.74 -23.79 5.00
N GLU A 252 -5.89 -22.62 4.42
CA GLU A 252 -7.14 -21.94 4.12
C GLU A 252 -8.03 -22.84 3.24
N LEU A 253 -7.47 -23.39 2.15
CA LEU A 253 -8.21 -24.29 1.25
C LEU A 253 -8.56 -25.64 1.90
N ARG A 254 -7.77 -26.13 2.88
CA ARG A 254 -8.13 -27.36 3.62
C ARG A 254 -9.26 -27.12 4.61
N GLU A 255 -9.32 -25.95 5.22
CA GLU A 255 -10.37 -25.52 6.14
C GLU A 255 -11.71 -25.33 5.42
N LEU A 256 -11.69 -25.01 4.12
CA LEU A 256 -12.92 -24.94 3.31
C LEU A 256 -13.69 -26.28 3.27
N PRO A 257 -15.03 -26.24 3.41
CA PRO A 257 -15.88 -27.41 3.27
C PRO A 257 -15.65 -28.10 1.91
N ARG A 258 -15.52 -29.41 1.91
CA ARG A 258 -15.41 -30.19 0.67
C ARG A 258 -16.77 -30.68 0.22
N ARG A 259 -17.15 -30.36 -1.01
CA ARG A 259 -18.40 -30.82 -1.63
C ARG A 259 -18.11 -31.80 -2.76
N ARG A 260 -18.94 -32.83 -2.89
CA ARG A 260 -18.86 -33.82 -3.99
C ARG A 260 -19.51 -33.27 -5.26
N VAL A 261 -18.96 -32.16 -5.74
CA VAL A 261 -19.41 -31.44 -6.93
C VAL A 261 -18.26 -31.29 -7.92
N ARG A 262 -18.63 -31.07 -9.17
CA ARG A 262 -17.72 -30.81 -10.29
C ARG A 262 -17.77 -29.34 -10.67
N TRP A 263 -16.60 -28.73 -10.69
CA TRP A 263 -16.42 -27.39 -11.24
C TRP A 263 -15.80 -27.49 -12.62
N GLN A 264 -16.15 -26.54 -13.48
CA GLN A 264 -15.56 -26.38 -14.80
C GLN A 264 -15.00 -24.98 -14.96
N LEU A 265 -13.77 -24.92 -15.47
CA LEU A 265 -13.09 -23.68 -15.88
C LEU A 265 -13.14 -23.56 -17.40
N GLY A 266 -13.90 -22.58 -17.85
CA GLY A 266 -14.00 -22.22 -19.26
C GLY A 266 -13.13 -20.99 -19.57
N LEU A 267 -12.61 -20.97 -20.80
CA LEU A 267 -11.82 -19.89 -21.36
C LEU A 267 -12.37 -19.60 -22.76
N ARG A 268 -12.68 -18.33 -23.05
CA ARG A 268 -13.08 -17.90 -24.40
C ARG A 268 -12.35 -16.62 -24.79
N PRO A 269 -11.74 -16.56 -25.97
CA PRO A 269 -11.20 -15.31 -26.47
C PRO A 269 -12.35 -14.35 -26.72
N LEU A 270 -12.16 -13.09 -26.33
CA LEU A 270 -13.02 -12.01 -26.79
C LEU A 270 -12.58 -11.64 -28.21
N PRO A 271 -13.51 -11.54 -29.16
CA PRO A 271 -13.18 -11.15 -30.53
C PRO A 271 -12.49 -9.77 -30.58
N GLN A 272 -11.37 -9.69 -31.28
CA GLN A 272 -10.64 -8.45 -31.50
C GLN A 272 -11.29 -7.61 -32.61
N ASP A 273 -11.15 -6.28 -32.52
CA ASP A 273 -11.51 -5.37 -33.61
C ASP A 273 -10.63 -5.64 -34.84
N THR A 274 -11.22 -5.51 -36.02
CA THR A 274 -10.51 -5.70 -37.30
C THR A 274 -9.39 -4.67 -37.53
N ASP A 275 -9.39 -3.57 -36.75
CA ASP A 275 -8.40 -2.48 -36.79
C ASP A 275 -7.42 -2.46 -35.60
N ALA A 276 -7.43 -3.49 -34.72
CA ALA A 276 -6.51 -3.55 -33.59
C ALA A 276 -5.14 -4.17 -33.98
N PRO A 277 -4.01 -3.65 -33.47
CA PRO A 277 -2.72 -4.34 -33.58
C PRO A 277 -2.81 -5.74 -32.95
N GLN A 278 -2.23 -6.73 -33.63
CA GLN A 278 -2.43 -8.17 -33.48
C GLN A 278 -2.06 -8.79 -32.12
N GLU A 279 -1.63 -8.00 -31.12
CA GLU A 279 -0.87 -8.49 -29.97
C GLU A 279 -1.63 -8.57 -28.63
N ALA A 280 -2.80 -7.93 -28.44
CA ALA A 280 -3.53 -7.99 -27.16
C ALA A 280 -4.77 -8.89 -27.22
N SER A 281 -4.61 -10.19 -26.91
CA SER A 281 -5.75 -11.14 -26.86
C SER A 281 -6.46 -11.05 -25.50
N SER A 282 -7.68 -10.50 -25.46
CA SER A 282 -8.52 -10.53 -24.25
C SER A 282 -9.28 -11.85 -24.14
N TRP A 283 -9.49 -12.35 -22.92
CA TRP A 283 -10.14 -13.63 -22.65
C TRP A 283 -11.19 -13.49 -21.55
N VAL A 284 -12.38 -14.06 -21.75
CA VAL A 284 -13.34 -14.28 -20.66
C VAL A 284 -12.99 -15.59 -19.97
N VAL A 285 -12.88 -15.56 -18.65
CA VAL A 285 -12.68 -16.72 -17.79
C VAL A 285 -13.92 -16.91 -16.93
N GLY A 286 -14.44 -18.12 -16.89
CA GLY A 286 -15.60 -18.47 -16.06
C GLY A 286 -15.38 -19.79 -15.32
N ILE A 287 -15.80 -19.82 -14.05
CA ILE A 287 -15.77 -21.02 -13.22
C ILE A 287 -17.18 -21.31 -12.73
N VAL A 288 -17.70 -22.48 -13.08
CA VAL A 288 -19.10 -22.87 -12.81
C VAL A 288 -19.13 -24.14 -11.98
N ASP A 289 -19.98 -24.18 -10.95
CA ASP A 289 -20.40 -25.45 -10.34
C ASP A 289 -21.49 -26.06 -11.22
N VAL A 290 -21.13 -27.11 -11.93
CA VAL A 290 -22.00 -27.74 -12.93
C VAL A 290 -23.15 -28.50 -12.27
N ASP A 291 -22.88 -29.15 -11.13
CA ASP A 291 -23.86 -29.99 -10.46
C ASP A 291 -24.92 -29.13 -9.74
N ARG A 292 -24.55 -27.91 -9.31
CA ARG A 292 -25.45 -26.94 -8.69
C ARG A 292 -25.98 -25.86 -9.63
N ARG A 293 -25.42 -25.75 -10.84
CA ARG A 293 -25.73 -24.73 -11.85
C ARG A 293 -25.56 -23.30 -11.34
N THR A 294 -24.50 -23.06 -10.56
CA THR A 294 -24.18 -21.74 -9.99
C THR A 294 -22.85 -21.23 -10.54
N LEU A 295 -22.79 -19.94 -10.86
CA LEU A 295 -21.54 -19.29 -11.26
C LEU A 295 -20.69 -19.03 -10.01
N ARG A 296 -19.45 -19.51 -10.02
CA ARG A 296 -18.54 -19.36 -8.88
C ARG A 296 -17.61 -18.18 -9.06
N HIS A 297 -17.18 -17.91 -10.29
CA HIS A 297 -16.31 -16.79 -10.59
C HIS A 297 -16.39 -16.44 -12.08
N MET A 298 -16.22 -15.17 -12.41
CA MET A 298 -16.15 -14.71 -13.79
C MET A 298 -15.31 -13.44 -13.87
N THR A 299 -14.44 -13.37 -14.87
CA THR A 299 -13.57 -12.21 -15.10
C THR A 299 -13.17 -12.09 -16.57
N VAL A 300 -12.56 -10.97 -16.93
CA VAL A 300 -11.89 -10.75 -18.22
C VAL A 300 -10.40 -10.53 -17.97
N ILE A 301 -9.56 -11.27 -18.71
CA ILE A 301 -8.10 -11.16 -18.66
C ILE A 301 -7.63 -10.52 -19.97
N GLU A 302 -7.00 -9.36 -19.87
CA GLU A 302 -6.47 -8.59 -21.01
C GLU A 302 -4.97 -8.86 -21.21
N SER A 303 -4.60 -10.14 -21.32
CA SER A 303 -3.22 -10.58 -21.53
C SER A 303 -3.18 -12.02 -22.04
N GLU A 304 -2.00 -12.50 -22.43
CA GLU A 304 -1.80 -13.93 -22.65
C GLU A 304 -2.14 -14.73 -21.37
N LEU A 305 -2.83 -15.86 -21.55
CA LEU A 305 -3.21 -16.72 -20.44
C LEU A 305 -2.04 -17.62 -20.02
N THR A 306 -1.47 -17.36 -18.85
CA THR A 306 -0.51 -18.24 -18.18
C THR A 306 -1.17 -19.02 -17.04
N PRO A 307 -0.61 -20.19 -16.64
CA PRO A 307 -1.09 -20.92 -15.47
C PRO A 307 -1.12 -20.08 -14.19
N GLU A 308 -0.20 -19.12 -14.04
CA GLU A 308 -0.07 -18.28 -12.85
C GLU A 308 -1.20 -17.26 -12.77
N ILE A 309 -1.52 -16.60 -13.89
CA ILE A 309 -2.58 -15.60 -13.97
C ILE A 309 -3.95 -16.26 -13.72
N VAL A 310 -4.25 -17.35 -14.43
CA VAL A 310 -5.56 -18.01 -14.31
C VAL A 310 -5.73 -18.70 -12.96
N TRP A 311 -4.64 -19.12 -12.32
CA TRP A 311 -4.70 -19.69 -10.97
C TRP A 311 -5.27 -18.72 -9.94
N ARG A 312 -4.97 -17.42 -10.06
CA ARG A 312 -5.53 -16.40 -9.18
C ARG A 312 -7.05 -16.35 -9.26
N GLU A 313 -7.60 -16.48 -10.47
CA GLU A 313 -9.05 -16.54 -10.69
C GLU A 313 -9.67 -17.82 -10.10
N VAL A 314 -8.94 -18.94 -10.14
CA VAL A 314 -9.33 -20.17 -9.45
C VAL A 314 -9.36 -19.99 -7.94
N LEU A 315 -8.37 -19.31 -7.35
CA LEU A 315 -8.35 -18.99 -5.92
C LEU A 315 -9.53 -18.09 -5.52
N SER A 316 -9.85 -17.08 -6.33
CA SER A 316 -11.03 -16.23 -6.13
C SER A 316 -12.31 -17.07 -6.08
N ALA A 317 -12.49 -18.05 -6.97
CA ALA A 317 -13.65 -18.95 -6.94
C ALA A 317 -13.76 -19.80 -5.66
N PHE A 318 -12.63 -20.14 -5.02
CA PHE A 318 -12.60 -20.86 -3.75
C PHE A 318 -12.95 -19.96 -2.56
N LEU A 319 -12.30 -18.79 -2.48
CA LEU A 319 -12.27 -17.93 -1.29
C LEU A 319 -13.38 -16.87 -1.31
N GLN A 320 -13.67 -16.31 -2.48
CA GLN A 320 -14.61 -15.21 -2.70
C GLN A 320 -15.53 -15.51 -3.90
N PRO A 321 -16.35 -16.58 -3.81
CA PRO A 321 -17.24 -16.93 -4.91
C PRO A 321 -18.30 -15.85 -5.16
N LEU A 322 -18.67 -15.68 -6.43
CA LEU A 322 -19.69 -14.73 -6.89
C LEU A 322 -21.07 -15.05 -6.30
N GLU A 323 -21.40 -16.34 -6.14
CA GLU A 323 -22.66 -16.80 -5.55
C GLU A 323 -22.44 -17.83 -4.44
N GLY A 324 -23.01 -17.55 -3.25
CA GLY A 324 -23.08 -18.48 -2.12
C GLY A 324 -21.77 -18.67 -1.36
N GLU A 325 -21.77 -19.54 -0.35
CA GLU A 325 -20.60 -19.70 0.55
C GLU A 325 -19.34 -20.28 -0.13
N PRO A 326 -18.13 -19.96 0.37
CA PRO A 326 -16.87 -20.61 0.01
C PRO A 326 -16.87 -22.13 0.25
N TYR A 327 -16.41 -22.91 -0.74
CA TYR A 327 -16.16 -24.36 -0.60
C TYR A 327 -15.26 -24.87 -1.71
N ARG A 328 -14.71 -26.08 -1.52
CA ARG A 328 -13.89 -26.77 -2.53
C ARG A 328 -14.63 -27.91 -3.22
N PRO A 329 -14.49 -28.08 -4.55
CA PRO A 329 -15.13 -29.16 -5.28
C PRO A 329 -14.37 -30.48 -5.09
N ALA A 330 -14.98 -31.59 -5.50
CA ALA A 330 -14.26 -32.86 -5.58
C ALA A 330 -13.41 -32.96 -6.85
N ARG A 331 -13.84 -32.26 -7.91
CA ARG A 331 -13.21 -32.27 -9.23
C ARG A 331 -13.26 -30.87 -9.85
N LEU A 332 -12.14 -30.44 -10.42
CA LEU A 332 -12.02 -29.25 -11.27
C LEU A 332 -11.63 -29.70 -12.68
N GLU A 333 -12.50 -29.42 -13.64
CA GLU A 333 -12.30 -29.68 -15.07
C GLU A 333 -11.76 -28.40 -15.73
N VAL A 334 -10.61 -28.50 -16.42
CA VAL A 334 -9.88 -27.34 -16.95
C VAL A 334 -9.71 -27.49 -18.46
N SER A 335 -10.01 -26.43 -19.21
CA SER A 335 -9.98 -26.37 -20.68
C SER A 335 -8.57 -26.51 -21.30
N ARG A 336 -7.51 -26.20 -20.54
CA ARG A 336 -6.11 -26.19 -21.00
C ARG A 336 -5.26 -27.27 -20.33
N ALA A 337 -4.53 -28.04 -21.14
CA ALA A 337 -3.74 -29.18 -20.67
C ALA A 337 -2.50 -28.76 -19.85
N ASP A 338 -1.88 -27.64 -20.22
CA ASP A 338 -0.77 -27.03 -19.49
C ASP A 338 -1.18 -26.55 -18.10
N PHE A 339 -2.37 -25.97 -17.96
CA PHE A 339 -2.91 -25.53 -16.66
C PHE A 339 -3.19 -26.74 -15.77
N CYS A 340 -3.82 -27.77 -16.33
CA CYS A 340 -4.04 -29.02 -15.60
C CYS A 340 -2.72 -29.63 -15.11
N ARG A 341 -1.66 -29.65 -15.94
CA ARG A 341 -0.34 -30.17 -15.52
C ARG A 341 0.26 -29.33 -14.39
N SER A 342 0.18 -28.01 -14.47
CA SER A 342 0.73 -27.10 -13.46
C SER A 342 0.04 -27.27 -12.10
N TRP A 343 -1.30 -27.40 -12.07
CA TRP A 343 -2.05 -27.37 -10.81
C TRP A 343 -2.39 -28.74 -10.21
N LYS A 344 -2.16 -29.84 -10.94
CA LYS A 344 -2.65 -31.19 -10.53
C LYS A 344 -2.15 -31.62 -9.16
N ASP A 345 -0.85 -31.54 -8.91
CA ASP A 345 -0.24 -32.02 -7.67
C ASP A 345 -0.65 -31.11 -6.50
N MET A 346 -0.62 -29.81 -6.74
CA MET A 346 -1.05 -28.77 -5.81
C MET A 346 -2.52 -28.95 -5.37
N LEU A 347 -3.45 -29.09 -6.32
CA LEU A 347 -4.88 -29.31 -6.03
C LEU A 347 -5.14 -30.66 -5.34
N ALA A 348 -4.32 -31.69 -5.61
CA ALA A 348 -4.42 -32.97 -4.93
C ALA A 348 -4.13 -32.84 -3.42
N GLU A 349 -3.23 -31.95 -3.00
CA GLU A 349 -2.92 -31.70 -1.59
C GLU A 349 -4.12 -31.15 -0.78
N VAL A 350 -5.09 -30.55 -1.48
CA VAL A 350 -6.37 -30.08 -0.93
C VAL A 350 -7.54 -30.96 -1.41
N SER A 351 -7.26 -32.21 -1.80
CA SER A 351 -8.28 -33.20 -2.17
C SER A 351 -9.22 -32.80 -3.32
N VAL A 352 -8.76 -31.92 -4.21
CA VAL A 352 -9.44 -31.53 -5.45
C VAL A 352 -8.77 -32.27 -6.60
N ARG A 353 -9.54 -33.04 -7.39
CA ARG A 353 -9.00 -33.71 -8.57
C ARG A 353 -9.02 -32.76 -9.77
N CYS A 354 -7.85 -32.33 -10.24
CA CYS A 354 -7.74 -31.58 -11.50
C CYS A 354 -7.78 -32.52 -12.70
N VAL A 355 -8.65 -32.26 -13.68
CA VAL A 355 -8.80 -33.07 -14.90
C VAL A 355 -8.82 -32.13 -16.11
N TRP A 356 -8.04 -32.46 -17.13
CA TRP A 356 -8.10 -31.76 -18.40
C TRP A 356 -9.29 -32.28 -19.22
N GLU A 357 -10.06 -31.35 -19.77
CA GLU A 357 -11.15 -31.59 -20.72
C GLU A 357 -11.02 -30.51 -21.79
N ALA A 358 -11.03 -30.85 -23.08
CA ALA A 358 -10.70 -29.87 -24.13
C ALA A 358 -11.76 -28.76 -24.25
N GLU A 359 -13.03 -29.12 -24.13
CA GLU A 359 -14.16 -28.20 -24.15
C GLU A 359 -15.17 -28.55 -23.04
N PRO A 360 -14.93 -28.10 -21.81
CA PRO A 360 -15.84 -28.39 -20.71
C PRO A 360 -17.19 -27.69 -20.95
N GLN A 361 -18.27 -28.48 -20.93
CA GLN A 361 -19.65 -28.01 -21.04
C GLN A 361 -20.42 -28.28 -19.74
N PRO A 362 -21.23 -27.33 -19.24
CA PRO A 362 -21.85 -26.21 -19.97
C PRO A 362 -21.07 -24.88 -19.95
N VAL A 363 -19.92 -24.77 -19.26
CA VAL A 363 -19.24 -23.47 -19.12
C VAL A 363 -18.82 -22.87 -20.45
N GLY A 364 -18.41 -23.71 -21.42
CA GLY A 364 -18.06 -23.26 -22.77
C GLY A 364 -19.21 -22.51 -23.45
N GLN A 365 -20.38 -23.15 -23.56
CA GLN A 365 -21.59 -22.54 -24.15
C GLN A 365 -22.02 -21.24 -23.44
N MET A 366 -21.92 -21.20 -22.11
CA MET A 366 -22.23 -20.00 -21.34
C MET A 366 -21.27 -18.86 -21.69
N LEU A 367 -19.98 -19.14 -21.80
CA LEU A 367 -18.98 -18.14 -22.17
C LEU A 367 -19.08 -17.72 -23.63
N ASP A 368 -19.45 -18.63 -24.54
CA ASP A 368 -19.73 -18.32 -25.94
C ASP A 368 -20.90 -17.32 -26.04
N GLY A 369 -22.01 -17.59 -25.37
CA GLY A 369 -23.13 -16.64 -25.30
C GLY A 369 -22.77 -15.31 -24.63
N MET A 370 -21.83 -15.29 -23.69
CA MET A 370 -21.33 -14.06 -23.06
C MET A 370 -20.37 -13.27 -23.97
N ALA A 371 -19.52 -13.95 -24.73
CA ALA A 371 -18.67 -13.32 -25.74
C ALA A 371 -19.54 -12.69 -26.84
N GLU A 372 -20.60 -13.38 -27.25
CA GLU A 372 -21.62 -12.85 -28.18
C GLU A 372 -22.40 -11.67 -27.57
N LEU A 373 -22.82 -11.76 -26.30
CA LEU A 373 -23.47 -10.64 -25.59
C LEU A 373 -22.52 -9.45 -25.39
N SER A 374 -21.23 -9.69 -25.18
CA SER A 374 -20.20 -8.65 -25.09
C SER A 374 -20.01 -7.93 -26.43
N GLN A 375 -20.03 -8.68 -27.54
CA GLN A 375 -20.08 -8.09 -28.89
C GLN A 375 -21.40 -7.34 -29.13
N ALA A 376 -22.54 -7.89 -28.72
CA ALA A 376 -23.85 -7.28 -28.90
C ALA A 376 -24.08 -6.05 -27.99
N ARG A 377 -23.30 -5.92 -26.91
CA ARG A 377 -23.30 -4.76 -26.01
C ARG A 377 -22.44 -3.61 -26.53
N ARG A 378 -21.49 -3.84 -27.45
CA ARG A 378 -20.73 -2.75 -28.06
C ARG A 378 -21.62 -1.97 -29.02
N LEU A 379 -21.69 -0.66 -28.81
CA LEU A 379 -22.38 0.26 -29.68
C LEU A 379 -21.80 0.16 -31.11
N PRO A 380 -22.59 -0.29 -32.11
CA PRO A 380 -22.07 -0.51 -33.45
C PRO A 380 -21.51 0.79 -34.06
N PRO A 381 -20.47 0.69 -34.92
CA PRO A 381 -19.98 1.85 -35.64
C PRO A 381 -21.07 2.41 -36.56
N LEU A 382 -21.02 3.72 -36.78
CA LEU A 382 -21.93 4.36 -37.71
C LEU A 382 -21.73 3.78 -39.12
N ARG A 383 -22.83 3.42 -39.80
CA ARG A 383 -22.73 2.91 -41.18
C ARG A 383 -22.15 3.99 -42.10
N ALA A 384 -21.28 3.58 -43.02
CA ALA A 384 -20.71 4.48 -44.02
C ALA A 384 -21.83 5.14 -44.84
N GLY A 385 -21.86 6.48 -44.83
CA GLY A 385 -22.88 7.28 -45.52
C GLY A 385 -24.19 7.46 -44.77
N ALA A 386 -24.31 7.03 -43.51
CA ALA A 386 -25.47 7.37 -42.68
C ALA A 386 -25.51 8.88 -42.42
N ASP A 387 -26.63 9.54 -42.76
CA ASP A 387 -26.89 10.93 -42.38
C ASP A 387 -27.86 10.96 -41.18
N PRO A 388 -27.40 11.35 -39.98
CA PRO A 388 -28.27 11.46 -38.81
C PRO A 388 -29.48 12.37 -39.05
N ARG A 389 -29.43 13.29 -40.03
CA ARG A 389 -30.56 14.15 -40.39
C ARG A 389 -31.79 13.39 -40.88
N GLU A 390 -31.62 12.15 -41.32
CA GLU A 390 -32.72 11.27 -41.74
C GLU A 390 -33.46 10.65 -40.55
N TYR A 391 -32.85 10.59 -39.37
CA TYR A 391 -33.47 10.00 -38.19
C TYR A 391 -34.59 10.91 -37.66
N PRO A 392 -35.72 10.32 -37.21
CA PRO A 392 -36.83 11.06 -36.63
C PRO A 392 -36.36 11.84 -35.39
N ARG A 393 -36.77 13.11 -35.32
CA ARG A 393 -36.50 13.96 -34.16
C ARG A 393 -37.55 13.72 -33.09
N THR A 394 -37.12 13.50 -31.85
CA THR A 394 -38.01 13.38 -30.68
C THR A 394 -37.94 14.62 -29.79
N GLY A 395 -38.80 14.67 -28.77
CA GLY A 395 -38.77 15.72 -27.73
C GLY A 395 -37.78 15.44 -26.61
N ASP A 396 -36.94 14.41 -26.76
CA ASP A 396 -36.11 13.88 -25.70
C ASP A 396 -34.90 14.79 -25.44
N VAL A 397 -34.47 14.85 -24.19
CA VAL A 397 -33.25 15.55 -23.78
C VAL A 397 -32.27 14.51 -23.29
N TRP A 398 -31.08 14.49 -23.85
CA TRP A 398 -30.04 13.53 -23.47
C TRP A 398 -29.01 14.22 -22.59
N GLN A 399 -28.47 13.50 -21.60
CA GLN A 399 -27.26 13.90 -20.89
C GLN A 399 -26.12 13.02 -21.37
N ALA A 400 -24.98 13.65 -21.68
CA ALA A 400 -23.81 12.96 -22.19
C ALA A 400 -22.55 13.47 -21.52
N ASP A 401 -21.74 12.55 -21.00
CA ASP A 401 -20.49 12.87 -20.32
C ASP A 401 -19.57 11.65 -20.27
N PHE A 402 -18.35 11.87 -19.79
CA PHE A 402 -17.38 10.83 -19.48
C PHE A 402 -17.27 10.63 -17.98
N PHE A 403 -16.99 9.40 -17.55
CA PHE A 403 -16.72 9.10 -16.15
C PHE A 403 -15.71 7.96 -16.02
N HIS A 404 -14.94 7.94 -14.94
CA HIS A 404 -14.09 6.80 -14.64
C HIS A 404 -14.92 5.62 -14.14
N MET A 405 -14.64 4.43 -14.68
CA MET A 405 -15.28 3.21 -14.20
C MET A 405 -14.98 2.97 -12.71
N PRO A 406 -15.93 2.38 -11.96
CA PRO A 406 -15.71 2.00 -10.56
C PRO A 406 -14.59 0.98 -10.37
N THR A 407 -14.29 0.19 -11.42
CA THR A 407 -13.25 -0.84 -11.41
C THR A 407 -11.89 -0.29 -11.81
N LEU A 408 -10.87 -0.65 -11.03
CA LEU A 408 -9.46 -0.51 -11.39
C LEU A 408 -9.04 -1.66 -12.29
N ILE A 409 -8.39 -1.35 -13.40
CA ILE A 409 -7.69 -2.34 -14.23
C ILE A 409 -6.21 -2.29 -13.81
N SER A 410 -5.67 -3.47 -13.48
CA SER A 410 -4.30 -3.59 -12.99
C SER A 410 -3.60 -4.79 -13.62
N ASN A 411 -2.64 -4.55 -14.51
CA ASN A 411 -1.81 -5.61 -15.11
C ASN A 411 -0.39 -5.11 -15.47
N GLU A 412 0.47 -6.04 -15.89
CA GLU A 412 1.87 -5.75 -16.24
C GLU A 412 2.03 -4.95 -17.54
N GLU A 413 0.98 -4.72 -18.33
CA GLU A 413 1.07 -3.95 -19.58
C GLU A 413 0.69 -2.48 -19.38
N ILE A 414 -0.45 -2.27 -18.74
CA ILE A 414 -1.13 -0.98 -18.53
C ILE A 414 -0.75 -0.37 -17.17
N GLY A 415 -0.16 -1.15 -16.26
CA GLY A 415 0.03 -0.75 -14.87
C GLY A 415 -1.31 -0.70 -14.16
N VAL A 416 -1.59 0.37 -13.41
CA VAL A 416 -2.86 0.55 -12.72
C VAL A 416 -3.58 1.76 -13.29
N LYS A 417 -4.75 1.54 -13.87
CA LYS A 417 -5.56 2.59 -14.47
C LYS A 417 -7.03 2.39 -14.14
N ARG A 418 -7.75 3.47 -13.85
CA ARG A 418 -9.21 3.49 -13.97
C ARG A 418 -9.53 3.87 -15.41
N PRO A 419 -10.21 3.01 -16.17
CA PRO A 419 -10.55 3.34 -17.54
C PRO A 419 -11.69 4.36 -17.57
N TRP A 420 -11.68 5.22 -18.58
CA TRP A 420 -12.78 6.10 -18.88
C TRP A 420 -13.92 5.33 -19.55
N SER A 421 -15.15 5.78 -19.32
CA SER A 421 -16.34 5.32 -20.01
C SER A 421 -17.14 6.53 -20.48
N VAL A 422 -17.70 6.43 -21.68
CA VAL A 422 -18.68 7.41 -22.18
C VAL A 422 -20.08 6.96 -21.79
N LEU A 423 -20.89 7.90 -21.33
CA LEU A 423 -22.28 7.65 -20.93
C LEU A 423 -23.20 8.59 -21.67
N VAL A 424 -24.22 8.03 -22.34
CA VAL A 424 -25.32 8.80 -22.92
C VAL A 424 -26.63 8.24 -22.38
N LEU A 425 -27.43 9.09 -21.76
CA LEU A 425 -28.71 8.70 -21.18
C LEU A 425 -29.82 9.67 -21.56
N ASP A 426 -31.04 9.16 -21.60
CA ASP A 426 -32.25 9.96 -21.75
C ASP A 426 -32.67 10.52 -20.38
N LYS A 427 -32.73 11.85 -20.26
CA LYS A 427 -32.99 12.55 -18.99
C LYS A 427 -34.36 12.24 -18.41
N GLN A 428 -35.37 12.12 -19.25
CA GLN A 428 -36.76 11.96 -18.82
C GLN A 428 -37.04 10.55 -18.32
N THR A 429 -36.51 9.55 -19.02
CA THR A 429 -36.70 8.13 -18.71
C THR A 429 -35.62 7.54 -17.82
N ARG A 430 -34.49 8.25 -17.65
CA ARG A 430 -33.27 7.78 -16.99
C ARG A 430 -32.72 6.49 -17.61
N PHE A 431 -33.04 6.25 -18.88
CA PHE A 431 -32.59 5.08 -19.61
C PHE A 431 -31.20 5.35 -20.19
N VAL A 432 -30.24 4.48 -19.87
CA VAL A 432 -28.90 4.52 -20.45
C VAL A 432 -28.93 3.95 -21.87
N MET A 433 -28.67 4.80 -22.85
CA MET A 433 -28.63 4.42 -24.26
C MET A 433 -27.25 3.91 -24.66
N THR A 434 -26.20 4.44 -24.03
CA THR A 434 -24.81 4.06 -24.31
C THR A 434 -23.98 4.12 -23.04
N SER A 435 -23.21 3.07 -22.79
CA SER A 435 -22.18 3.01 -21.75
C SER A 435 -21.02 2.19 -22.31
N GLU A 436 -19.93 2.84 -22.69
CA GLU A 436 -18.84 2.23 -23.45
C GLU A 436 -17.47 2.57 -22.88
N LEU A 437 -16.64 1.54 -22.68
CA LEU A 437 -15.29 1.70 -22.19
C LEU A 437 -14.38 2.33 -23.27
N LEU A 438 -13.68 3.40 -22.91
CA LEU A 438 -12.78 4.10 -23.83
C LEU A 438 -11.37 3.53 -23.81
N ARG A 439 -10.73 3.56 -24.98
CA ARG A 439 -9.29 3.30 -25.15
C ARG A 439 -8.55 4.62 -25.23
N GLY A 440 -8.18 5.18 -24.08
CA GLY A 440 -7.40 6.42 -24.01
C GLY A 440 -8.05 7.47 -23.12
N GLU A 441 -7.66 8.73 -23.33
CA GLU A 441 -8.25 9.87 -22.65
C GLU A 441 -9.52 10.35 -23.39
N PRO A 442 -10.50 10.93 -22.68
CA PRO A 442 -11.68 11.50 -23.28
C PRO A 442 -11.32 12.68 -24.19
N THR A 443 -12.05 12.84 -25.27
CA THR A 443 -11.92 13.98 -26.19
C THR A 443 -13.30 14.41 -26.68
N PRO A 444 -13.49 15.70 -27.02
CA PRO A 444 -14.73 16.16 -27.64
C PRO A 444 -15.10 15.38 -28.92
N GLU A 445 -14.11 14.96 -29.69
CA GLU A 445 -14.27 14.14 -30.90
C GLU A 445 -14.89 12.77 -30.58
N LEU A 446 -14.43 12.12 -29.50
CA LEU A 446 -15.00 10.85 -29.06
C LEU A 446 -16.46 11.04 -28.62
N LEU A 447 -16.78 12.12 -27.90
CA LEU A 447 -18.16 12.36 -27.45
C LEU A 447 -19.11 12.57 -28.64
N ASP A 448 -18.67 13.33 -29.65
CA ASP A 448 -19.40 13.51 -30.92
C ASP A 448 -19.64 12.17 -31.61
N GLU A 449 -18.59 11.36 -31.77
CA GLU A 449 -18.68 10.04 -32.37
C GLU A 449 -19.69 9.14 -31.65
N TYR A 450 -19.61 9.05 -30.32
CA TYR A 450 -20.52 8.21 -29.55
C TYR A 450 -21.95 8.73 -29.59
N LEU A 451 -22.18 10.05 -29.55
CA LEU A 451 -23.51 10.63 -29.73
C LEU A 451 -24.15 10.24 -31.07
N LEU A 452 -23.39 10.30 -32.16
CA LEU A 452 -23.87 9.91 -33.50
C LEU A 452 -24.19 8.41 -33.56
N ARG A 453 -23.33 7.57 -32.98
CA ARG A 453 -23.58 6.13 -32.87
C ARG A 453 -24.81 5.84 -32.00
N THR A 454 -25.03 6.58 -30.91
CA THR A 454 -26.21 6.45 -30.04
C THR A 454 -27.48 6.85 -30.79
N MET A 455 -27.45 7.87 -31.64
CA MET A 455 -28.58 8.24 -32.50
C MET A 455 -28.96 7.12 -33.47
N ALA A 456 -27.97 6.42 -34.02
CA ALA A 456 -28.20 5.26 -34.89
C ALA A 456 -28.66 4.02 -34.10
N HIS A 457 -28.22 3.87 -32.85
CA HIS A 457 -28.43 2.69 -32.00
C HIS A 457 -28.82 3.04 -30.55
N PRO A 458 -30.00 3.67 -30.31
CA PRO A 458 -30.44 4.14 -29.00
C PRO A 458 -31.00 2.98 -28.11
N GLY A 459 -30.24 1.88 -28.01
CA GLY A 459 -30.63 0.67 -27.30
C GLY A 459 -31.73 -0.11 -28.03
N LEU A 460 -32.86 -0.35 -27.36
CA LEU A 460 -34.00 -1.10 -27.91
C LEU A 460 -34.93 -0.25 -28.79
N ARG A 461 -34.62 1.03 -28.99
CA ARG A 461 -35.42 1.97 -29.79
C ARG A 461 -34.91 2.02 -31.24
N GLU A 462 -35.78 2.43 -32.16
CA GLU A 462 -35.35 2.77 -33.52
C GLU A 462 -34.47 4.02 -33.54
N ALA A 463 -33.64 4.16 -34.57
CA ALA A 463 -32.75 5.31 -34.74
C ALA A 463 -33.51 6.64 -34.60
N MET A 464 -32.92 7.59 -33.90
CA MET A 464 -33.59 8.84 -33.51
C MET A 464 -32.59 9.96 -33.24
N ARG A 465 -33.08 11.20 -33.25
CA ARG A 465 -32.35 12.38 -32.77
C ARG A 465 -33.08 13.03 -31.60
N PRO A 466 -32.38 13.40 -30.52
CA PRO A 466 -32.98 14.14 -29.42
C PRO A 466 -33.34 15.58 -29.84
N ALA A 467 -34.16 16.24 -29.03
CA ALA A 467 -34.37 17.68 -29.13
C ALA A 467 -33.13 18.46 -28.68
N ALA A 468 -32.48 17.98 -27.61
CA ALA A 468 -31.30 18.60 -27.02
C ALA A 468 -30.34 17.57 -26.38
N VAL A 469 -29.07 17.94 -26.27
CA VAL A 469 -28.03 17.25 -25.52
C VAL A 469 -27.46 18.21 -24.48
N GLU A 470 -27.49 17.82 -23.21
CA GLU A 470 -26.86 18.49 -22.08
C GLU A 470 -25.48 17.89 -21.83
N VAL A 471 -24.47 18.75 -21.72
CA VAL A 471 -23.07 18.40 -21.41
C VAL A 471 -22.57 19.28 -20.27
N SER A 472 -21.59 18.80 -19.50
CA SER A 472 -20.98 19.49 -18.36
C SER A 472 -19.68 20.21 -18.72
N ASP A 473 -18.90 19.62 -19.62
CA ASP A 473 -17.58 20.11 -20.02
C ASP A 473 -17.66 21.20 -21.09
N SER A 474 -16.90 22.29 -20.89
CA SER A 474 -16.91 23.45 -21.79
C SER A 474 -16.27 23.15 -23.14
N ASP A 475 -15.21 22.34 -23.17
CA ASP A 475 -14.51 22.00 -24.41
C ASP A 475 -15.39 21.11 -25.30
N CYS A 476 -16.07 20.14 -24.69
CA CYS A 476 -17.11 19.34 -25.33
C CYS A 476 -18.25 20.22 -25.86
N PHE A 477 -18.73 21.19 -25.08
CA PHE A 477 -19.80 22.09 -25.52
C PHE A 477 -19.40 22.92 -26.74
N ASP A 478 -18.23 23.57 -26.71
CA ASP A 478 -17.77 24.42 -27.81
C ASP A 478 -17.55 23.63 -29.10
N PHE A 479 -17.09 22.39 -28.98
CA PHE A 479 -16.92 21.47 -30.11
C PHE A 479 -18.25 20.94 -30.67
N LEU A 480 -19.17 20.50 -29.79
CA LEU A 480 -20.42 19.83 -30.17
C LEU A 480 -21.49 20.81 -30.65
N LYS A 481 -21.56 22.02 -30.09
CA LYS A 481 -22.60 23.00 -30.40
C LYS A 481 -22.79 23.29 -31.89
N PRO A 482 -21.76 23.60 -32.70
CA PRO A 482 -21.94 23.82 -34.13
C PRO A 482 -22.39 22.54 -34.86
N ARG A 483 -21.81 21.38 -34.52
CA ARG A 483 -22.10 20.08 -35.15
C ARG A 483 -23.52 19.61 -34.89
N LEU A 484 -23.95 19.62 -33.63
CA LEU A 484 -25.32 19.28 -33.23
C LEU A 484 -26.32 20.29 -33.80
N GLY A 485 -25.93 21.57 -33.91
CA GLY A 485 -26.73 22.62 -34.54
C GLY A 485 -27.08 22.31 -36.00
N GLU A 486 -26.14 21.79 -36.79
CA GLU A 486 -26.38 21.33 -38.18
C GLU A 486 -27.37 20.16 -38.26
N LEU A 487 -27.47 19.36 -37.20
CA LEU A 487 -28.43 18.27 -37.05
C LEU A 487 -29.77 18.74 -36.47
N GLY A 488 -29.94 20.03 -36.17
CA GLY A 488 -31.13 20.58 -35.54
C GLY A 488 -31.30 20.17 -34.08
N ILE A 489 -30.22 19.81 -33.39
CA ILE A 489 -30.18 19.39 -31.99
C ILE A 489 -29.59 20.55 -31.17
N ALA A 490 -30.27 20.95 -30.09
CA ALA A 490 -29.73 21.98 -29.20
C ALA A 490 -28.64 21.39 -28.29
N CYS A 491 -27.44 21.97 -28.27
CA CYS A 491 -26.41 21.65 -27.28
C CYS A 491 -26.50 22.63 -26.12
N LEU A 492 -26.56 22.14 -24.88
CA LEU A 492 -26.73 22.95 -23.67
C LEU A 492 -25.59 22.65 -22.69
N LEU A 493 -24.81 23.66 -22.33
CA LEU A 493 -23.85 23.57 -21.22
C LEU A 493 -24.61 23.66 -19.89
N LYS A 494 -24.32 22.74 -18.97
CA LYS A 494 -24.90 22.67 -17.63
C LYS A 494 -23.80 22.53 -16.60
N ASP A 495 -23.93 23.20 -15.47
CA ASP A 495 -22.98 23.02 -14.36
C ASP A 495 -23.07 21.61 -13.77
N GLU A 496 -24.26 20.99 -13.84
CA GLU A 496 -24.51 19.62 -13.35
C GLU A 496 -25.41 18.81 -14.28
N LEU A 497 -25.17 17.50 -14.32
CA LEU A 497 -25.97 16.48 -15.01
C LEU A 497 -26.57 15.50 -13.97
N PRO A 498 -27.62 15.90 -13.22
CA PRO A 498 -28.03 15.18 -12.02
C PRO A 498 -28.48 13.74 -12.28
N GLU A 499 -29.20 13.48 -13.38
CA GLU A 499 -29.62 12.11 -13.73
C GLU A 499 -28.43 11.22 -14.13
N LEU A 500 -27.43 11.79 -14.79
CA LEU A 500 -26.16 11.12 -15.11
C LEU A 500 -25.36 10.80 -13.85
N TYR A 501 -25.21 11.78 -12.97
CA TYR A 501 -24.43 11.62 -11.75
C TYR A 501 -25.09 10.66 -10.77
N GLU A 502 -26.42 10.65 -10.66
CA GLU A 502 -27.16 9.66 -9.88
C GLU A 502 -26.94 8.23 -10.42
N PHE A 503 -26.89 8.07 -11.76
CA PHE A 503 -26.57 6.78 -12.36
C PHE A 503 -25.13 6.34 -12.06
N CYS A 504 -24.15 7.22 -12.24
CA CYS A 504 -22.75 6.90 -11.98
C CYS A 504 -22.48 6.59 -10.50
N GLU A 505 -23.09 7.31 -9.58
CA GLU A 505 -22.99 7.01 -8.15
C GLU A 505 -23.59 5.64 -7.82
N ARG A 506 -24.79 5.34 -8.34
CA ARG A 506 -25.40 4.02 -8.17
C ARG A 506 -24.57 2.90 -8.77
N LEU A 507 -23.98 3.14 -9.94
CA LEU A 507 -23.08 2.19 -10.58
C LEU A 507 -21.87 1.96 -9.67
N ALA A 508 -21.23 3.02 -9.15
CA ALA A 508 -20.13 2.90 -8.22
C ALA A 508 -20.49 2.12 -6.95
N SER A 509 -21.67 2.38 -6.36
CA SER A 509 -22.17 1.65 -5.19
C SER A 509 -22.45 0.16 -5.47
N SER A 510 -22.73 -0.20 -6.73
CA SER A 510 -22.92 -1.62 -7.11
C SER A 510 -21.59 -2.38 -7.27
N TYR A 511 -20.46 -1.67 -7.25
CA TYR A 511 -19.12 -2.24 -7.33
C TYR A 511 -18.40 -2.11 -5.97
N GLY A 512 -17.74 -3.19 -5.54
CA GLY A 512 -16.96 -3.19 -4.31
C GLY A 512 -17.13 -4.49 -3.53
N ALA A 513 -16.05 -4.94 -2.90
CA ALA A 513 -16.15 -5.97 -1.88
C ALA A 513 -16.77 -5.36 -0.62
N PRO A 514 -17.57 -6.11 0.17
CA PRO A 514 -18.13 -5.64 1.44
C PRO A 514 -17.07 -5.04 2.39
N GLU A 515 -15.82 -5.46 2.24
CA GLU A 515 -14.66 -5.06 3.06
C GLU A 515 -14.23 -3.60 2.84
N LYS A 516 -14.57 -2.96 1.71
CA LYS A 516 -14.08 -1.61 1.36
C LYS A 516 -14.83 -0.44 2.00
N CYS A 517 -15.92 -0.71 2.75
CA CYS A 517 -16.62 0.21 3.66
C CYS A 517 -16.66 1.68 3.20
N ALA A 518 -17.59 2.03 2.30
CA ALA A 518 -17.72 3.41 1.82
C ALA A 518 -18.11 4.36 2.97
N LEU A 519 -17.35 5.42 3.17
CA LEU A 519 -17.65 6.50 4.10
C LEU A 519 -19.01 7.15 3.79
N ALA A 520 -19.37 7.25 2.51
CA ALA A 520 -20.69 7.72 2.07
C ALA A 520 -21.87 6.83 2.51
N GLU A 521 -21.63 5.64 3.05
CA GLU A 521 -22.65 4.76 3.64
C GLU A 521 -22.76 4.93 5.17
N GLY A 522 -21.90 5.75 5.77
CA GLY A 522 -21.91 6.06 7.19
C GLY A 522 -23.21 6.73 7.63
N ALA A 523 -23.73 6.32 8.79
CA ALA A 523 -25.03 6.79 9.28
C ALA A 523 -25.03 8.31 9.53
N GLY A 524 -25.80 9.04 8.71
CA GLY A 524 -25.97 10.49 8.80
C GLY A 524 -24.80 11.30 8.25
N VAL A 525 -23.81 10.66 7.61
CA VAL A 525 -22.66 11.35 7.00
C VAL A 525 -23.12 12.17 5.80
N THR A 526 -22.65 13.41 5.73
CA THR A 526 -22.95 14.38 4.64
C THR A 526 -21.74 14.60 3.74
N VAL A 527 -21.98 15.10 2.52
CA VAL A 527 -20.93 15.40 1.53
C VAL A 527 -19.95 16.45 2.09
N GLU A 528 -20.46 17.45 2.81
CA GLU A 528 -19.66 18.50 3.45
C GLU A 528 -18.76 17.95 4.58
N GLN A 529 -19.23 16.95 5.33
CA GLN A 529 -18.41 16.28 6.34
C GLN A 529 -17.34 15.38 5.70
N MET A 530 -17.65 14.75 4.58
CA MET A 530 -16.65 14.00 3.81
C MET A 530 -15.55 14.93 3.29
N GLU A 531 -15.91 16.07 2.68
CA GLU A 531 -14.96 17.10 2.25
C GLU A 531 -14.04 17.52 3.40
N ALA A 532 -14.62 17.90 4.54
CA ALA A 532 -13.86 18.30 5.72
C ALA A 532 -12.92 17.20 6.25
N PHE A 533 -13.32 15.93 6.13
CA PHE A 533 -12.47 14.79 6.46
C PHE A 533 -11.30 14.65 5.48
N TYR A 534 -11.54 14.67 4.16
CA TYR A 534 -10.48 14.55 3.16
C TYR A 534 -9.48 15.70 3.24
N ASP A 535 -9.95 16.93 3.48
CA ASP A 535 -9.11 18.09 3.76
C ASP A 535 -8.21 17.89 4.99
N ALA A 536 -8.80 17.45 6.10
CA ALA A 536 -8.07 17.19 7.33
C ALA A 536 -7.08 16.04 7.17
N ALA A 537 -7.44 14.99 6.44
CA ALA A 537 -6.58 13.85 6.15
C ALA A 537 -5.39 14.25 5.25
N ALA A 538 -5.63 15.02 4.18
CA ALA A 538 -4.57 15.54 3.33
C ALA A 538 -3.63 16.48 4.09
N SER A 539 -4.17 17.32 4.97
CA SER A 539 -3.37 18.17 5.88
C SER A 539 -2.54 17.35 6.86
N TYR A 540 -3.15 16.35 7.52
CA TYR A 540 -2.47 15.44 8.43
C TYR A 540 -1.31 14.72 7.75
N PHE A 541 -1.52 14.20 6.54
CA PHE A 541 -0.50 13.50 5.78
C PHE A 541 0.68 14.41 5.44
N ARG A 542 0.41 15.62 4.90
CA ARG A 542 1.46 16.61 4.56
C ARG A 542 2.28 17.04 5.77
N ARG A 543 1.67 17.11 6.96
CA ARG A 543 2.35 17.47 8.21
C ARG A 543 3.13 16.30 8.82
N ALA A 544 2.93 15.08 8.31
CA ALA A 544 3.69 13.87 8.65
C ALA A 544 4.00 13.69 10.15
N PRO A 545 2.99 13.71 11.04
CA PRO A 545 3.20 13.69 12.49
C PRO A 545 4.03 12.50 12.97
N TRP A 546 3.96 11.36 12.28
CA TRP A 546 4.75 10.16 12.58
C TRP A 546 6.27 10.39 12.57
N LYS A 547 6.77 11.43 11.87
CA LYS A 547 8.18 11.86 11.92
C LYS A 547 8.57 12.52 13.25
N HIS A 548 7.60 12.92 14.06
CA HIS A 548 7.83 13.72 15.26
C HIS A 548 7.40 13.00 16.55
N VAL A 549 6.70 11.87 16.47
CA VAL A 549 6.27 11.14 17.67
C VAL A 549 7.42 10.33 18.27
N PRO A 550 7.68 10.42 19.59
CA PRO A 550 8.70 9.65 20.28
C PRO A 550 8.30 8.18 20.52
N GLY A 551 7.99 7.44 19.45
CA GLY A 551 7.60 6.02 19.49
C GLY A 551 6.08 5.82 19.45
N GLU A 552 5.61 4.64 19.82
CA GLU A 552 4.17 4.32 19.90
C GLU A 552 3.60 4.77 21.27
N ILE A 553 3.81 6.05 21.61
CA ILE A 553 3.30 6.60 22.87
C ILE A 553 1.86 7.08 22.65
N PRO A 554 0.87 6.55 23.41
CA PRO A 554 -0.50 6.99 23.28
C PRO A 554 -0.69 8.44 23.69
N ILE A 555 -1.49 9.15 22.90
CA ILE A 555 -1.95 10.51 23.18
C ILE A 555 -3.38 10.40 23.66
N LYS A 556 -3.63 10.79 24.91
CA LYS A 556 -4.99 10.86 25.43
C LYS A 556 -5.69 12.08 24.85
N VAL A 557 -6.80 11.84 24.17
CA VAL A 557 -7.69 12.83 23.58
C VAL A 557 -8.95 12.90 24.43
N GLN A 558 -9.24 14.08 24.98
CA GLN A 558 -10.44 14.31 25.78
C GLN A 558 -11.31 15.37 25.11
N CYS A 559 -12.49 14.96 24.64
CA CYS A 559 -13.51 15.87 24.14
C CYS A 559 -14.85 15.52 24.78
N ARG A 560 -15.49 16.47 25.47
CA ARG A 560 -16.78 16.24 26.15
C ARG A 560 -17.99 16.55 25.27
N ASP A 561 -17.74 17.17 24.12
CA ASP A 561 -18.79 17.66 23.21
C ASP A 561 -19.28 16.55 22.25
N PHE A 562 -18.62 15.39 22.23
CA PHE A 562 -19.00 14.20 21.45
C PHE A 562 -19.25 12.99 22.36
N ASN A 563 -20.12 12.08 21.90
CA ASN A 563 -20.43 10.82 22.58
C ASN A 563 -19.23 9.87 22.74
N LEU A 564 -18.18 10.02 21.91
CA LEU A 564 -16.96 9.23 22.06
C LEU A 564 -16.19 9.55 23.34
N GLY A 565 -16.30 10.79 23.84
CA GLY A 565 -15.67 11.19 25.09
C GLY A 565 -14.13 11.16 25.02
N THR A 566 -13.54 10.28 25.83
CA THR A 566 -12.08 10.12 25.90
C THR A 566 -11.61 8.97 25.02
N CYS A 567 -10.65 9.24 24.15
CA CYS A 567 -9.98 8.24 23.32
C CYS A 567 -8.46 8.30 23.51
N TYR A 568 -7.78 7.26 23.06
CA TYR A 568 -6.32 7.13 23.10
C TYR A 568 -5.82 6.97 21.67
N ALA A 569 -5.19 8.03 21.17
CA ALA A 569 -4.67 8.13 19.82
C ALA A 569 -3.25 7.53 19.74
N ILE A 570 -3.01 6.68 18.75
CA ILE A 570 -1.69 6.19 18.36
C ILE A 570 -1.46 6.60 16.92
N VAL A 571 -0.41 7.41 16.70
CA VAL A 571 0.01 7.83 15.36
C VAL A 571 0.74 6.66 14.70
N LEU A 572 0.22 6.21 13.55
CA LEU A 572 0.79 5.12 12.77
C LEU A 572 1.80 5.67 11.76
N GLY A 573 2.86 4.90 11.49
CA GLY A 573 3.78 5.22 10.38
C GLY A 573 5.25 5.31 10.74
N ARG A 574 5.65 5.10 12.00
CA ARG A 574 7.07 5.13 12.41
C ARG A 574 7.92 4.09 11.68
N THR A 575 7.37 2.91 11.39
CA THR A 575 8.03 1.85 10.61
C THR A 575 7.84 2.03 9.11
N GLY A 576 7.06 3.03 8.70
CA GLY A 576 6.64 3.26 7.32
C GLY A 576 5.65 2.23 6.78
N VAL A 577 5.28 1.16 7.49
CA VAL A 577 4.40 0.08 6.96
C VAL A 577 2.99 0.57 6.67
N THR A 578 2.40 1.27 7.62
CA THR A 578 1.07 1.87 7.48
C THR A 578 1.14 3.25 8.07
N LEU A 579 0.85 4.27 7.26
CA LEU A 579 0.74 5.64 7.72
C LEU A 579 -0.71 5.90 8.12
N GLY A 580 -0.93 6.60 9.23
CA GLY A 580 -2.30 6.77 9.72
C GLY A 580 -2.44 7.20 11.16
N LEU A 581 -3.61 6.88 11.70
CA LEU A 581 -4.03 7.17 13.07
C LEU A 581 -4.99 6.09 13.56
N ALA A 582 -4.72 5.50 14.72
CA ALA A 582 -5.66 4.64 15.42
C ALA A 582 -6.18 5.33 16.69
N LEU A 583 -7.50 5.27 16.93
CA LEU A 583 -8.16 5.81 18.11
C LEU A 583 -8.84 4.68 18.88
N TYR A 584 -8.35 4.40 20.09
CA TYR A 584 -8.91 3.39 20.98
C TYR A 584 -9.76 4.01 22.08
N ARG A 585 -10.80 3.31 22.51
CA ARG A 585 -11.71 3.80 23.56
C ARG A 585 -11.30 3.35 24.96
N ASP A 586 -10.66 2.18 25.08
CA ASP A 586 -10.28 1.59 26.36
C ASP A 586 -8.77 1.71 26.61
N TRP A 587 -8.41 2.27 27.77
CA TRP A 587 -7.01 2.38 28.19
C TRP A 587 -6.39 1.03 28.55
N ASP A 588 -7.16 0.15 29.17
CA ASP A 588 -6.66 -1.15 29.62
C ASP A 588 -6.33 -2.04 28.43
N GLU A 589 -7.14 -1.95 27.36
CA GLU A 589 -6.83 -2.61 26.09
C GLU A 589 -5.57 -2.03 25.44
N VAL A 590 -5.40 -0.71 25.42
CA VAL A 590 -4.19 -0.07 24.89
C VAL A 590 -2.95 -0.50 25.65
N VAL A 591 -3.03 -0.58 26.99
CA VAL A 591 -1.92 -1.09 27.83
C VAL A 591 -1.65 -2.56 27.55
N ALA A 592 -2.68 -3.39 27.34
CA ALA A 592 -2.51 -4.79 26.97
C ALA A 592 -1.82 -4.94 25.61
N MET A 593 -2.23 -4.16 24.61
CA MET A 593 -1.61 -4.12 23.27
C MET A 593 -0.14 -3.71 23.35
N LEU A 594 0.18 -2.61 24.05
CA LEU A 594 1.57 -2.16 24.22
C LEU A 594 2.45 -3.16 24.98
N ARG A 595 1.84 -4.07 25.75
CA ARG A 595 2.54 -5.17 26.45
C ARG A 595 2.62 -6.46 25.62
N GLY A 596 2.10 -6.47 24.39
CA GLY A 596 2.04 -7.65 23.52
C GLY A 596 1.11 -8.74 24.05
N LEU A 597 0.10 -8.36 24.85
CA LEU A 597 -0.90 -9.28 25.41
C LEU A 597 -2.17 -9.38 24.56
N ARG A 598 -2.31 -8.48 23.58
CA ARG A 598 -3.37 -8.46 22.58
C ARG A 598 -2.84 -7.91 21.27
N ASP A 599 -3.40 -8.40 20.18
CA ASP A 599 -3.20 -7.85 18.85
C ASP A 599 -4.26 -6.78 18.54
N TRP A 600 -3.92 -5.91 17.58
CA TRP A 600 -4.73 -4.77 17.16
C TRP A 600 -6.12 -5.12 16.60
N ASP A 601 -6.30 -6.31 16.03
CA ASP A 601 -7.56 -6.83 15.47
C ASP A 601 -8.52 -7.38 16.53
N GLU A 602 -8.04 -7.54 17.77
CA GLU A 602 -8.84 -7.97 18.93
C GLU A 602 -9.46 -6.80 19.71
N MET A 603 -9.37 -5.57 19.18
CA MET A 603 -9.78 -4.34 19.86
C MET A 603 -10.76 -3.51 19.05
N SER A 604 -11.61 -2.73 19.74
CA SER A 604 -12.43 -1.73 19.07
C SER A 604 -11.64 -0.44 18.85
N ALA A 605 -11.60 0.02 17.61
CA ALA A 605 -10.85 1.21 17.23
C ALA A 605 -11.47 1.94 16.04
N TYR A 606 -11.23 3.24 15.96
CA TYR A 606 -11.38 3.99 14.71
C TYR A 606 -9.99 4.15 14.08
N SER A 607 -9.84 3.69 12.85
CA SER A 607 -8.54 3.67 12.16
C SER A 607 -8.63 4.50 10.88
N VAL A 608 -7.74 5.49 10.77
CA VAL A 608 -7.47 6.20 9.51
C VAL A 608 -6.21 5.62 8.92
N ILE A 609 -6.30 5.12 7.69
CA ILE A 609 -5.18 4.50 6.97
C ILE A 609 -5.00 5.25 5.64
N PHE A 610 -3.74 5.51 5.29
CA PHE A 610 -3.36 6.06 3.99
C PHE A 610 -2.67 4.99 3.14
N ASP A 611 -3.11 4.85 1.89
CA ASP A 611 -2.48 3.98 0.89
C ASP A 611 -2.78 4.48 -0.53
N GLU A 612 -2.35 3.74 -1.54
CA GLU A 612 -2.73 3.96 -2.94
C GLU A 612 -4.23 3.70 -3.18
N VAL A 613 -4.75 4.22 -4.29
CA VAL A 613 -6.19 4.23 -4.66
C VAL A 613 -6.94 2.89 -4.51
N ALA A 614 -6.23 1.77 -4.50
CA ALA A 614 -6.81 0.43 -4.41
C ALA A 614 -7.59 0.16 -3.12
N ILE A 615 -7.30 0.86 -2.02
CA ILE A 615 -8.00 0.69 -0.74
C ILE A 615 -9.37 1.39 -0.71
N MET A 616 -9.62 2.32 -1.62
CA MET A 616 -10.85 3.13 -1.62
C MET A 616 -12.07 2.31 -2.04
N ALA A 617 -13.22 2.60 -1.42
CA ALA A 617 -14.51 2.19 -1.94
C ALA A 617 -14.80 2.92 -3.27
N PRO A 618 -15.32 2.25 -4.31
CA PRO A 618 -15.58 2.91 -5.59
C PRO A 618 -16.56 4.09 -5.49
N ARG A 619 -17.54 4.03 -4.57
CA ARG A 619 -18.47 5.13 -4.32
C ARG A 619 -17.77 6.39 -3.79
N ASP A 620 -16.95 6.25 -2.76
CA ASP A 620 -16.19 7.38 -2.20
C ASP A 620 -15.20 7.94 -3.22
N LEU A 621 -14.55 7.06 -3.99
CA LEU A 621 -13.63 7.46 -5.04
C LEU A 621 -14.32 8.26 -6.15
N TYR A 622 -15.54 7.87 -6.54
CA TYR A 622 -16.35 8.63 -7.48
C TYR A 622 -16.73 10.02 -6.93
N LEU A 623 -17.19 10.09 -5.67
CA LEU A 623 -17.54 11.37 -5.04
C LEU A 623 -16.33 12.29 -4.91
N MET A 624 -15.19 11.74 -4.46
CA MET A 624 -13.94 12.47 -4.32
C MET A 624 -13.47 13.09 -5.64
N GLU A 625 -13.59 12.34 -6.74
CA GLU A 625 -13.25 12.82 -8.07
C GLU A 625 -14.23 13.90 -8.57
N ARG A 626 -15.53 13.68 -8.38
CA ARG A 626 -16.60 14.60 -8.79
C ARG A 626 -16.51 15.95 -8.08
N GLU A 627 -16.33 15.91 -6.76
CA GLU A 627 -16.29 17.10 -5.91
C GLU A 627 -14.90 17.75 -5.89
N GLY A 628 -13.87 17.10 -6.44
CA GLY A 628 -12.51 17.62 -6.48
C GLY A 628 -11.82 17.69 -5.12
N TRP A 629 -12.16 16.80 -4.19
CA TRP A 629 -11.55 16.78 -2.85
C TRP A 629 -10.06 16.42 -2.92
N PRO A 630 -9.22 17.02 -2.06
CA PRO A 630 -7.77 16.89 -2.20
C PRO A 630 -7.24 15.55 -1.69
N ILE A 631 -6.20 15.07 -2.37
CA ILE A 631 -5.36 13.93 -1.95
C ILE A 631 -3.93 14.43 -1.84
N ALA A 632 -3.24 14.13 -0.74
CA ALA A 632 -1.91 14.68 -0.50
C ALA A 632 -0.87 14.18 -1.52
N THR A 633 -0.91 12.88 -1.84
CA THR A 633 -0.07 12.20 -2.83
C THR A 633 -0.83 10.99 -3.39
N PRO A 634 -0.40 10.37 -4.50
CA PRO A 634 -1.00 9.13 -4.99
C PRO A 634 -1.08 7.99 -3.96
N GLU A 635 -0.14 7.93 -3.03
CA GLU A 635 -0.08 6.97 -1.90
C GLU A 635 -0.85 7.41 -0.64
N ALA A 636 -1.57 8.52 -0.71
CA ALA A 636 -2.22 9.13 0.45
C ALA A 636 -3.74 9.19 0.33
N HIS A 637 -4.36 8.18 -0.30
CA HIS A 637 -5.81 8.02 -0.28
C HIS A 637 -6.23 7.60 1.14
N PRO A 638 -7.05 8.39 1.85
CA PRO A 638 -7.43 8.06 3.21
C PRO A 638 -8.71 7.23 3.24
N ILE A 639 -8.71 6.15 4.02
CA ILE A 639 -9.93 5.48 4.48
C ILE A 639 -10.07 5.66 5.98
N VAL A 640 -11.30 5.68 6.46
CA VAL A 640 -11.62 5.66 7.89
C VAL A 640 -12.54 4.48 8.18
N LEU A 641 -12.12 3.62 9.11
CA LEU A 641 -12.81 2.39 9.46
C LEU A 641 -13.13 2.40 10.95
N HIS A 642 -14.35 2.01 11.30
CA HIS A 642 -14.71 1.55 12.63
C HIS A 642 -14.52 0.04 12.69
N LEU A 643 -13.59 -0.40 13.53
CA LEU A 643 -13.21 -1.79 13.74
C LEU A 643 -13.83 -2.29 15.04
N GLU A 644 -14.49 -3.45 14.98
CA GLU A 644 -15.00 -4.16 16.16
C GLU A 644 -14.56 -5.63 16.11
N PRO A 645 -14.12 -6.22 17.24
CA PRO A 645 -13.65 -7.60 17.28
C PRO A 645 -14.70 -8.59 16.77
N GLY A 646 -14.32 -9.42 15.79
CA GLY A 646 -15.19 -10.46 15.21
C GLY A 646 -16.32 -9.93 14.32
N ARG A 647 -16.29 -8.64 13.94
CA ARG A 647 -17.22 -8.03 12.99
C ARG A 647 -16.47 -7.52 11.77
N GLN A 648 -17.19 -7.41 10.65
CA GLN A 648 -16.64 -6.73 9.48
C GLN A 648 -16.42 -5.24 9.81
N PRO A 649 -15.40 -4.60 9.19
CA PRO A 649 -15.22 -3.17 9.30
C PRO A 649 -16.50 -2.42 8.88
N GLN A 650 -16.73 -1.26 9.49
CA GLN A 650 -17.89 -0.40 9.19
C GLN A 650 -17.43 1.04 8.97
N PRO A 651 -18.15 1.84 8.17
CA PRO A 651 -17.90 3.28 8.12
C PRO A 651 -18.33 3.93 9.45
N PRO A 652 -17.64 5.00 9.89
CA PRO A 652 -18.09 5.79 11.03
C PRO A 652 -19.41 6.49 10.74
N ASN A 653 -20.18 6.79 11.79
CA ASN A 653 -21.32 7.71 11.70
C ASN A 653 -20.86 9.18 11.70
N HIS A 654 -21.79 10.11 11.48
CA HIS A 654 -21.48 11.54 11.41
C HIS A 654 -20.77 12.13 12.65
N GLU A 655 -21.14 11.74 13.88
CA GLU A 655 -20.46 12.25 15.09
C GLU A 655 -19.07 11.64 15.27
N GLU A 656 -18.91 10.37 14.89
CA GLU A 656 -17.62 9.68 14.89
C GLU A 656 -16.66 10.30 13.87
N LEU A 657 -17.16 10.63 12.68
CA LEU A 657 -16.38 11.26 11.62
C LEU A 657 -15.88 12.65 12.05
N ASP A 658 -16.74 13.47 12.62
CA ASP A 658 -16.38 14.79 13.17
C ASP A 658 -15.30 14.68 14.26
N TYR A 659 -15.39 13.66 15.13
CA TYR A 659 -14.36 13.40 16.15
C TYR A 659 -13.01 13.04 15.51
N VAL A 660 -13.01 12.11 14.56
CA VAL A 660 -11.80 11.67 13.84
C VAL A 660 -11.17 12.85 13.08
N GLN A 661 -11.98 13.61 12.34
CA GLN A 661 -11.56 14.81 11.61
C GLN A 661 -10.91 15.84 12.56
N SER A 662 -11.50 16.07 13.73
CA SER A 662 -10.94 16.95 14.75
C SER A 662 -9.57 16.47 15.26
N CYS A 663 -9.42 15.16 15.44
CA CYS A 663 -8.14 14.55 15.83
C CYS A 663 -7.08 14.78 14.76
N LEU A 664 -7.41 14.54 13.48
CA LEU A 664 -6.49 14.77 12.35
C LEU A 664 -6.04 16.24 12.28
N GLY A 665 -6.93 17.21 12.57
CA GLY A 665 -6.58 18.63 12.56
C GLY A 665 -5.65 19.07 13.70
N THR A 666 -5.70 18.42 14.87
CA THR A 666 -5.00 18.88 16.09
C THR A 666 -3.76 18.09 16.46
N LEU A 667 -3.74 16.78 16.18
CA LEU A 667 -2.64 15.91 16.56
C LEU A 667 -1.29 16.36 15.99
N PRO A 668 -1.16 16.76 14.70
CA PRO A 668 0.15 17.12 14.19
C PRO A 668 0.74 18.38 14.85
N ASP A 669 -0.11 19.31 15.28
CA ASP A 669 0.34 20.49 16.03
C ASP A 669 0.79 20.11 17.44
N PHE A 670 0.05 19.22 18.09
CA PHE A 670 0.38 18.74 19.43
C PHE A 670 1.72 18.00 19.45
N VAL A 671 1.94 17.10 18.49
CA VAL A 671 3.17 16.34 18.38
C VAL A 671 4.36 17.26 18.11
N ALA A 672 4.24 18.20 17.15
CA ALA A 672 5.32 19.11 16.80
C ALA A 672 5.72 20.07 17.95
N CYS A 673 4.78 20.47 18.80
CA CYS A 673 5.04 21.46 19.85
C CYS A 673 5.75 20.90 21.10
N GLY A 674 5.88 19.58 21.23
CA GLY A 674 6.61 18.92 22.33
C GLY A 674 6.07 19.16 23.75
N ARG A 675 4.83 19.66 23.88
CA ARG A 675 4.22 19.97 25.19
C ARG A 675 3.66 18.71 25.86
N GLU A 676 3.65 18.68 27.20
CA GLU A 676 3.01 17.60 27.97
C GLU A 676 1.50 17.51 27.71
N SER A 677 0.82 18.65 27.60
CA SER A 677 -0.60 18.75 27.24
C SER A 677 -0.93 20.07 26.56
N LYS A 678 -2.01 20.08 25.76
CA LYS A 678 -2.53 21.28 25.09
C LYS A 678 -4.05 21.17 24.88
N THR A 679 -4.75 22.29 24.96
CA THR A 679 -6.19 22.38 24.69
C THR A 679 -6.42 23.19 23.43
N TYR A 680 -7.31 22.70 22.58
CA TYR A 680 -7.72 23.30 21.32
C TYR A 680 -9.20 23.68 21.39
N GLU A 681 -9.55 24.79 20.75
CA GLU A 681 -10.93 25.16 20.45
C GLU A 681 -11.09 25.11 18.94
N LEU A 682 -12.05 24.32 18.46
CA LEU A 682 -12.28 24.05 17.04
C LEU A 682 -13.74 24.32 16.69
N ASP A 683 -14.01 24.53 15.41
CA ASP A 683 -15.36 24.53 14.85
C ASP A 683 -15.48 23.29 13.96
N THR A 684 -16.33 22.34 14.35
CA THR A 684 -16.52 21.07 13.67
C THR A 684 -18.02 20.76 13.63
N GLY A 685 -18.54 20.39 12.46
CA GLY A 685 -19.98 20.10 12.30
C GLY A 685 -20.88 21.30 12.63
N GLY A 686 -20.38 22.53 12.45
CA GLY A 686 -21.06 23.78 12.83
C GLY A 686 -21.18 24.00 14.34
N ARG A 687 -20.35 23.32 15.15
CA ARG A 687 -20.32 23.43 16.61
C ARG A 687 -18.92 23.76 17.09
N ARG A 688 -18.84 24.66 18.07
CA ARG A 688 -17.58 24.95 18.77
C ARG A 688 -17.30 23.89 19.83
N ILE A 689 -16.21 23.15 19.65
CA ILE A 689 -15.80 22.05 20.55
C ILE A 689 -14.50 22.40 21.29
N ARG A 690 -14.30 21.79 22.46
CA ARG A 690 -13.06 21.89 23.24
C ARG A 690 -12.41 20.53 23.42
N MET A 691 -11.21 20.39 22.85
CA MET A 691 -10.47 19.14 22.87
C MET A 691 -9.11 19.29 23.56
N ARG A 692 -8.84 18.45 24.55
CA ARG A 692 -7.57 18.43 25.29
C ARG A 692 -6.76 17.19 24.93
N LEU A 693 -5.52 17.41 24.52
CA LEU A 693 -4.54 16.38 24.21
C LEU A 693 -3.47 16.34 25.31
N SER A 694 -3.05 15.14 25.70
CA SER A 694 -1.95 14.95 26.65
C SER A 694 -1.23 13.62 26.43
N TRP A 695 0.09 13.61 26.55
CA TRP A 695 0.86 12.36 26.54
C TRP A 695 0.46 11.47 27.71
N THR A 696 0.27 10.17 27.45
CA THR A 696 -0.01 9.20 28.52
C THR A 696 0.99 8.05 28.43
N LEU A 697 1.79 7.90 29.48
CA LEU A 697 2.71 6.78 29.62
C LEU A 697 2.03 5.66 30.43
N PRO A 698 2.17 4.38 30.01
CA PRO A 698 1.83 3.27 30.88
C PRO A 698 2.63 3.41 32.19
N ARG A 699 1.94 3.41 33.34
CA ARG A 699 2.64 3.32 34.63
C ARG A 699 3.39 1.97 34.66
N GLN A 700 4.67 2.02 35.05
CA GLN A 700 5.54 0.84 35.17
C GLN A 700 4.95 -0.22 36.10
#